data_AF-A0A6A5Y2J0-F1
#
_entry.id   AF-A0A6A5Y2J0-F1
#
_cell.length_a   1.000
_cell.length_b   1.000
_cell.length_c   1.000
_cell.angle_alpha   90.00
_cell.angle_beta   90.00
_cell.angle_gamma   90.00
#
_symmetry.space_group_name_H-M   'P 1'
#
loop_
_entity.id
_entity.type
_entity.pdbx_description
1 polymer ?
#
loop_
_entity_poly.entity_id
_entity_poly.type
_entity_poly.pdbx_seq_one_letter_code
_entity_poly.pdbx_strand_id
1 'polypeptide(L)'
;MPPLRSNDEDSDAEYIHLRGPVEARNDTEIEDEEAQLLPRSEELDHEDPPNPTVRKRHHRPTGFWACFYGPDPPRIQSIKPWFPKIQQFPANAVDRWMPSRKRKLVALAALFFLWLAILGTVLGVTQLPRKAPGGEYILQLECTDTLWRAKNGCGLDGIDCRPFDKDSFSFRCPAKCADVQVLNPHPVGPVDINYRPFVIGGGEDRIYRGDSFICSSAIHAGVVSDVRGGCGRLSRKGQRDVFPSTKSNGLESISFDSYFPLTFQLDALQGGSCPADQRQLLLVVSLVFTAVLSVCTASPRALFFTVFIMIFAHVSLVSDPPSASRRSLSVLPDHISMFAKRLLPALFCAVVLYRTVVRRTLSGVEAHVEKTLLWLGGFWFGALSNYTFDWIPISRLTAHDLNQQPGAKLALAIILLILIFIIPRQVHGFWVEGRLPRYLALYALFLLAIAFSLAIPGLQLRIHHYILALLLLPGTSMQTRASLLYQGILLGLFVNGIARWDFDSVLQTADALRADGAFGSSKPNITAYIPSPLPPDAASWTASFTWAASTAHDGISALVNDVERFRAFFEDGDGPQVFNWTRESALEVPEYVHASGPEQAFTFNHGNLKTNETSSIPVDNDSIFRIASVSKNLAVFSALVVENKSKHHPNLTEFSLDAPVRHFLPSFRLPDEDWEDGGRDITLRMLASHSAGLSRESYSTDFNLVLNTGKADAETIGAAWAAATPEGVIESVKKTRLMFAPGERAAYSNVGISILASAVVSHYNEITGSDSSWSQFAMDEIFSSLDMTHSFFGVIPDGLRPYIGVPGGPNWADLVVGLGYDPAAGMWSSSNDLSKYLYSVWLSPSPSKLITRAQRRRSLKPNFALPDGKQLVGPGWEIDLKTIDTTSKSSSILSEKTYASFGKAGDGGGWHAWIDVIPNLGYGIVVLSQHSGLEDYVRIVPTSIRDTVHDILIPAFAKALASRLCMRFSGRYADGRDSGIFTDTVRGSDINDTTFARLEVVDHILYLRELVVNGTSALEGLDRLGWTEKDQSRFWSTPEGVVLTPAEGAAENAQFGRGAQVWRMMIPGLEVCDWFDFDGYSDQNGWPLSKVVLVEREGGQVELHYPPYDIVLTRSSG
;
A
#
# COMPACT_ATOMS: atom_id res chain seq x y z
N MET A 1 75.15 10.39 22.22
CA MET A 1 75.31 11.76 21.67
C MET A 1 74.05 12.09 20.86
N PRO A 2 73.61 13.36 20.82
CA PRO A 2 72.24 13.75 20.44
C PRO A 2 72.33 14.55 19.10
N PRO A 3 71.78 15.76 18.81
CA PRO A 3 71.00 16.79 19.57
C PRO A 3 69.64 17.16 18.88
N LEU A 4 68.76 18.10 19.29
CA LEU A 4 68.56 18.97 20.48
C LEU A 4 67.09 19.49 20.46
N ARG A 5 66.56 19.90 21.64
CA ARG A 5 65.80 21.15 21.99
C ARG A 5 65.15 22.02 20.87
N SER A 6 64.09 22.83 21.10
CA SER A 6 63.57 23.46 22.35
C SER A 6 62.30 24.31 22.11
N ASN A 7 61.54 24.54 23.20
CA ASN A 7 60.93 25.82 23.62
C ASN A 7 59.72 26.47 22.91
N ASP A 8 58.75 26.85 23.77
CA ASP A 8 57.99 28.11 23.90
C ASP A 8 57.07 28.56 22.71
N GLU A 9 56.01 29.37 22.85
CA GLU A 9 55.63 30.35 23.89
C GLU A 9 54.12 30.33 24.27
N ASP A 10 53.80 31.10 25.32
CA ASP A 10 52.49 31.51 25.86
C ASP A 10 51.49 32.05 24.79
N SER A 11 50.16 32.09 25.00
CA SER A 11 49.56 33.00 25.99
C SER A 11 48.04 32.84 26.20
N ASP A 12 47.65 33.07 27.46
CA ASP A 12 46.43 33.70 28.00
C ASP A 12 45.02 33.19 27.55
N ALA A 13 44.04 32.97 28.44
CA ALA A 13 43.84 33.57 29.77
C ALA A 13 43.10 32.67 30.80
N GLU A 14 43.54 32.80 32.06
CA GLU A 14 42.83 32.58 33.34
C GLU A 14 42.09 31.27 33.64
N TYR A 15 42.88 30.30 34.11
CA TYR A 15 42.60 29.60 35.38
C TYR A 15 42.97 30.48 36.60
N ILE A 16 42.40 30.21 37.79
CA ILE A 16 42.97 30.42 39.16
C ILE A 16 41.90 29.98 40.19
N HIS A 17 42.10 29.28 41.32
CA HIS A 17 43.17 28.50 42.00
C HIS A 17 42.49 27.73 43.18
N LEU A 18 43.03 26.78 43.98
CA LEU A 18 44.37 26.17 44.12
C LEU A 18 44.28 24.69 44.64
N ARG A 19 45.09 24.28 45.64
CA ARG A 19 45.14 22.99 46.36
C ARG A 19 45.25 23.26 47.89
N GLY A 20 44.63 22.46 48.77
CA GLY A 20 45.27 21.38 49.58
C GLY A 20 45.60 21.83 51.02
N PRO A 21 45.89 20.96 52.04
CA PRO A 21 46.09 19.49 52.03
C PRO A 21 45.30 18.67 53.13
N VAL A 22 45.45 17.33 53.11
CA VAL A 22 45.56 16.32 54.23
C VAL A 22 44.99 16.71 55.64
N GLU A 23 44.09 15.98 56.32
CA GLU A 23 44.26 14.62 56.93
C GLU A 23 42.96 13.98 57.54
N ALA A 24 42.92 12.64 57.63
CA ALA A 24 42.20 11.72 58.57
C ALA A 24 40.72 11.85 59.09
N ARG A 25 39.94 10.80 58.75
CA ARG A 25 39.02 9.95 59.60
C ARG A 25 37.62 10.40 60.11
N ASN A 26 36.66 9.50 59.80
CA ASN A 26 35.49 8.99 60.56
C ASN A 26 34.19 9.82 60.72
N ASP A 27 33.12 9.26 60.12
CA ASP A 27 31.70 9.17 60.54
C ASP A 27 31.19 10.05 61.71
N THR A 28 30.23 10.96 61.44
CA THR A 28 28.80 10.83 61.83
C THR A 28 27.96 12.08 61.47
N GLU A 29 26.69 11.85 61.09
CA GLU A 29 25.44 12.63 61.22
C GLU A 29 25.38 14.20 61.28
N ILE A 30 24.29 14.72 60.65
CA ILE A 30 23.57 16.02 60.83
C ILE A 30 23.88 17.20 59.86
N GLU A 31 22.83 17.61 59.11
CA GLU A 31 22.28 18.96 58.73
C GLU A 31 23.26 20.15 58.39
N ASP A 32 22.97 21.16 57.54
CA ASP A 32 21.73 21.68 56.93
C ASP A 32 22.04 22.67 55.76
N GLU A 33 21.00 23.16 55.04
CA GLU A 33 20.97 24.30 54.07
C GLU A 33 21.87 24.25 52.79
N GLU A 34 21.59 24.90 51.64
CA GLU A 34 20.55 25.86 51.23
C GLU A 34 19.81 25.42 49.94
N ALA A 35 18.49 25.56 49.90
CA ALA A 35 17.69 25.68 48.67
C ALA A 35 16.45 26.54 48.96
N GLN A 36 16.69 27.80 49.31
CA GLN A 36 15.62 28.70 49.76
C GLN A 36 14.69 29.16 48.61
N LEU A 37 13.40 29.24 48.95
CA LEU A 37 12.36 30.06 48.32
C LEU A 37 11.82 29.64 46.93
N LEU A 38 10.85 28.72 46.96
CA LEU A 38 9.59 28.92 46.22
C LEU A 38 8.42 28.98 47.23
N PRO A 39 7.43 29.87 47.03
CA PRO A 39 6.46 30.19 48.06
C PRO A 39 5.51 29.04 48.38
N ARG A 40 5.26 28.87 49.68
CA ARG A 40 4.24 27.98 50.23
C ARG A 40 2.84 28.55 49.91
N SER A 41 1.87 27.66 49.67
CA SER A 41 0.43 27.94 49.47
C SER A 41 0.03 28.78 48.24
N GLU A 42 0.00 28.13 47.07
CA GLU A 42 -1.25 28.05 46.31
C GLU A 42 -1.67 26.58 46.22
N GLU A 43 -2.61 26.17 47.09
CA GLU A 43 -3.29 24.90 46.91
C GLU A 43 -4.16 24.99 45.65
N LEU A 44 -3.91 24.13 44.66
CA LEU A 44 -4.81 23.94 43.53
C LEU A 44 -6.19 23.56 44.06
N ASP A 45 -7.11 24.53 44.08
CA ASP A 45 -8.47 24.41 44.60
C ASP A 45 -9.14 23.14 44.07
N HIS A 46 -9.22 22.12 44.91
CA HIS A 46 -9.75 20.80 44.59
C HIS A 46 -10.92 20.55 45.52
N GLU A 47 -12.09 21.01 45.07
CA GLU A 47 -13.40 20.85 45.72
C GLU A 47 -13.58 19.42 46.28
N ASP A 48 -13.37 19.26 47.58
CA ASP A 48 -13.88 18.12 48.34
C ASP A 48 -15.43 18.11 48.26
N PRO A 49 -16.09 16.94 48.43
CA PRO A 49 -17.54 16.88 48.43
C PRO A 49 -18.10 17.82 49.52
N PRO A 50 -19.02 18.73 49.19
CA PRO A 50 -19.37 19.83 50.07
C PRO A 50 -20.07 19.32 51.34
N ASN A 51 -19.54 19.71 52.50
CA ASN A 51 -20.39 19.93 53.67
C ASN A 51 -21.50 20.94 53.26
N PRO A 52 -22.75 20.76 53.72
CA PRO A 52 -23.91 21.49 53.18
C PRO A 52 -24.01 22.98 53.59
N THR A 53 -22.89 23.62 53.91
CA THR A 53 -22.79 25.01 54.38
C THR A 53 -21.77 25.79 53.55
N VAL A 54 -22.16 26.99 53.10
CA VAL A 54 -21.42 27.92 52.20
C VAL A 54 -21.51 27.58 50.69
N ARG A 55 -22.65 27.93 50.08
CA ARG A 55 -22.75 28.13 48.62
C ARG A 55 -22.03 29.44 48.23
N LYS A 56 -20.83 29.37 47.66
CA LYS A 56 -20.28 30.49 46.87
C LYS A 56 -21.13 30.65 45.60
N ARG A 57 -21.73 31.83 45.40
CA ARG A 57 -22.44 32.16 44.15
C ARG A 57 -21.41 32.34 43.02
N HIS A 58 -21.24 31.34 42.16
CA HIS A 58 -20.61 31.58 40.87
C HIS A 58 -21.56 32.42 40.00
N HIS A 59 -21.07 33.55 39.49
CA HIS A 59 -21.78 34.33 38.48
C HIS A 59 -21.95 33.48 37.22
N ARG A 60 -23.19 33.05 36.96
CA ARG A 60 -23.54 32.37 35.71
C ARG A 60 -23.52 33.39 34.57
N PRO A 61 -22.83 33.15 33.45
CA PRO A 61 -22.96 34.01 32.28
C PRO A 61 -24.41 33.95 31.77
N THR A 62 -24.97 35.11 31.44
CA THR A 62 -26.31 35.24 30.84
C THR A 62 -26.29 34.97 29.34
N GLY A 63 -27.42 34.57 28.77
CA GLY A 63 -27.55 34.24 27.33
C GLY A 63 -27.18 32.79 26.99
N PHE A 64 -26.82 32.54 25.73
CA PHE A 64 -26.58 31.20 25.15
C PHE A 64 -25.64 30.31 26.00
N TRP A 65 -24.58 30.90 26.56
CA TRP A 65 -23.60 30.22 27.39
C TRP A 65 -24.18 29.56 28.64
N ALA A 66 -25.30 30.05 29.19
CA ALA A 66 -25.97 29.46 30.34
C ALA A 66 -26.38 28.00 30.13
N CYS A 67 -26.65 27.60 28.87
CA CYS A 67 -27.03 26.24 28.50
C CYS A 67 -25.95 25.20 28.86
N PHE A 68 -24.66 25.55 28.78
CA PHE A 68 -23.56 24.61 29.04
C PHE A 68 -23.33 24.32 30.53
N TYR A 69 -23.91 25.10 31.45
CA TYR A 69 -23.65 25.01 32.90
C TYR A 69 -24.58 24.04 33.66
N GLY A 70 -25.34 23.18 32.97
CA GLY A 70 -26.11 22.11 33.61
C GLY A 70 -27.38 22.53 34.36
N PRO A 71 -27.98 21.62 35.15
CA PRO A 71 -29.01 21.95 36.12
C PRO A 71 -28.44 22.64 37.37
N ASP A 72 -29.23 23.49 38.04
CA ASP A 72 -28.95 24.04 39.38
C ASP A 72 -30.02 23.53 40.37
N PRO A 73 -29.67 22.84 41.46
CA PRO A 73 -28.32 22.40 41.82
C PRO A 73 -27.78 21.30 40.89
N PRO A 74 -26.44 21.23 40.69
CA PRO A 74 -25.80 20.13 39.98
C PRO A 74 -26.11 18.78 40.64
N ARG A 75 -26.30 17.72 39.84
CA ARG A 75 -26.67 16.39 40.33
C ARG A 75 -25.47 15.45 40.22
N ILE A 76 -24.73 15.28 41.30
CA ILE A 76 -23.60 14.33 41.38
C ILE A 76 -24.12 12.90 41.14
N GLN A 77 -23.56 12.21 40.16
CA GLN A 77 -23.97 10.84 39.85
C GLN A 77 -23.36 9.85 40.86
N SER A 78 -24.12 8.82 41.22
CA SER A 78 -23.66 7.75 42.12
C SER A 78 -24.30 6.41 41.76
N ILE A 79 -23.55 5.32 41.96
CA ILE A 79 -24.01 3.97 41.64
C ILE A 79 -24.74 3.38 42.84
N LYS A 80 -26.07 3.26 42.73
CA LYS A 80 -26.87 2.46 43.66
C LYS A 80 -26.67 0.97 43.36
N PRO A 81 -26.18 0.16 44.32
CA PRO A 81 -25.89 -1.26 44.12
C PRO A 81 -27.15 -2.08 43.79
N TRP A 82 -27.06 -2.97 42.80
CA TRP A 82 -28.02 -4.05 42.62
C TRP A 82 -27.77 -5.14 43.68
N PHE A 83 -28.83 -5.50 44.41
CA PHE A 83 -28.78 -6.42 45.56
C PHE A 83 -27.73 -6.00 46.63
N PRO A 84 -27.93 -4.86 47.34
CA PRO A 84 -26.92 -4.26 48.22
C PRO A 84 -26.29 -5.23 49.24
N LYS A 85 -27.09 -6.13 49.82
CA LYS A 85 -26.61 -7.15 50.76
C LYS A 85 -25.54 -8.07 50.18
N ILE A 86 -25.65 -8.47 48.90
CA ILE A 86 -24.69 -9.34 48.22
C ILE A 86 -23.43 -8.55 47.88
N GLN A 87 -23.58 -7.31 47.40
CA GLN A 87 -22.48 -6.43 47.00
C GLN A 87 -21.54 -6.09 48.16
N GLN A 88 -22.10 -5.74 49.32
CA GLN A 88 -21.34 -5.31 50.49
C GLN A 88 -20.83 -6.48 51.35
N PHE A 89 -21.43 -7.67 51.28
CA PHE A 89 -21.11 -8.80 52.17
C PHE A 89 -19.61 -9.13 52.26
N PRO A 90 -18.83 -9.23 51.15
CA PRO A 90 -17.42 -9.62 51.22
C PRO A 90 -16.54 -8.58 51.93
N ALA A 91 -16.73 -7.29 51.65
CA ALA A 91 -16.02 -6.21 52.34
C ALA A 91 -16.46 -6.12 53.81
N ASN A 92 -17.75 -6.27 54.11
CA ASN A 92 -18.26 -6.29 55.49
C ASN A 92 -17.72 -7.49 56.29
N ALA A 93 -17.53 -8.65 55.65
CA ALA A 93 -16.92 -9.83 56.28
C ALA A 93 -15.44 -9.57 56.60
N VAL A 94 -14.68 -8.99 55.67
CA VAL A 94 -13.30 -8.54 55.90
C VAL A 94 -13.21 -7.51 57.03
N ASP A 95 -14.12 -6.53 57.07
CA ASP A 95 -14.15 -5.50 58.10
C ASP A 95 -14.50 -6.09 59.48
N ARG A 96 -15.35 -7.12 59.54
CA ARG A 96 -15.70 -7.83 60.77
C ARG A 96 -14.57 -8.74 61.28
N TRP A 97 -13.84 -9.43 60.38
CA TRP A 97 -12.76 -10.35 60.75
C TRP A 97 -11.42 -9.63 60.98
N MET A 98 -11.19 -8.53 60.28
CA MET A 98 -9.94 -7.75 60.30
C MET A 98 -10.21 -6.25 60.48
N PRO A 99 -10.74 -5.80 61.63
CA PRO A 99 -11.17 -4.42 61.82
C PRO A 99 -10.02 -3.40 61.79
N SER A 100 -8.80 -3.77 62.20
CA SER A 100 -7.67 -2.83 62.25
C SER A 100 -7.01 -2.62 60.88
N ARG A 101 -6.66 -1.36 60.56
CA ARG A 101 -5.92 -1.03 59.32
C ARG A 101 -4.63 -1.84 59.18
N LYS A 102 -3.91 -2.09 60.28
CA LYS A 102 -2.69 -2.93 60.28
C LYS A 102 -2.98 -4.36 59.80
N ARG A 103 -4.03 -5.04 60.31
CA ARG A 103 -4.40 -6.39 59.86
C ARG A 103 -4.79 -6.42 58.37
N LYS A 104 -5.56 -5.42 57.89
CA LYS A 104 -5.91 -5.31 56.47
C LYS A 104 -4.69 -5.12 55.56
N LEU A 105 -3.71 -4.30 55.98
CA LEU A 105 -2.45 -4.12 55.25
C LEU A 105 -1.60 -5.40 55.24
N VAL A 106 -1.51 -6.13 56.36
CA VAL A 106 -0.81 -7.42 56.42
C VAL A 106 -1.48 -8.47 55.54
N ALA A 107 -2.82 -8.55 55.54
CA ALA A 107 -3.56 -9.46 54.66
C ALA A 107 -3.38 -9.11 53.17
N LEU A 108 -3.37 -7.82 52.83
CA LEU A 108 -3.06 -7.34 51.47
C LEU A 108 -1.63 -7.71 51.04
N ALA A 109 -0.65 -7.49 51.91
CA ALA A 109 0.74 -7.85 51.66
C ALA A 109 0.93 -9.36 51.51
N ALA A 110 0.25 -10.17 52.34
CA ALA A 110 0.26 -11.63 52.24
C ALA A 110 -0.39 -12.13 50.94
N LEU A 111 -1.52 -11.53 50.52
CA LEU A 111 -2.18 -11.85 49.25
C LEU A 111 -1.28 -11.51 48.05
N PHE A 112 -0.64 -10.34 48.06
CA PHE A 112 0.29 -9.91 47.02
C PHE A 112 1.54 -10.79 46.98
N PHE A 113 2.12 -11.12 48.14
CA PHE A 113 3.26 -12.02 48.23
C PHE A 113 2.92 -13.43 47.76
N LEU A 114 1.75 -13.97 48.10
CA LEU A 114 1.30 -15.28 47.63
C LEU A 114 1.13 -15.29 46.10
N TRP A 115 0.51 -14.26 45.53
CA TRP A 115 0.41 -14.10 44.07
C TRP A 115 1.79 -14.01 43.41
N LEU A 116 2.70 -13.19 43.96
CA LEU A 116 4.06 -13.03 43.47
C LEU A 116 4.89 -14.32 43.58
N ALA A 117 4.69 -15.10 44.65
CA ALA A 117 5.34 -16.39 44.83
C ALA A 117 4.84 -17.43 43.81
N ILE A 118 3.53 -17.50 43.56
CA ILE A 118 2.97 -18.38 42.51
C ILE A 118 3.48 -17.95 41.13
N LEU A 119 3.41 -16.65 40.82
CA LEU A 119 3.88 -16.07 39.57
C LEU A 119 5.37 -16.38 39.34
N GLY A 120 6.22 -16.04 40.32
CA GLY A 120 7.67 -16.27 40.25
C GLY A 120 8.04 -17.75 40.18
N THR A 121 7.32 -18.64 40.87
CA THR A 121 7.55 -20.09 40.78
C THR A 121 7.25 -20.62 39.39
N VAL A 122 6.10 -20.27 38.80
CA VAL A 122 5.72 -20.76 37.46
C VAL A 122 6.59 -20.13 36.36
N LEU A 123 6.92 -18.83 36.48
CA LEU A 123 7.88 -18.17 35.59
C LEU A 123 9.27 -18.80 35.69
N GLY A 124 9.74 -19.11 36.90
CA GLY A 124 11.00 -19.83 37.11
C GLY A 124 11.01 -21.21 36.43
N VAL A 125 9.93 -21.97 36.57
CA VAL A 125 9.79 -23.30 35.92
C VAL A 125 9.78 -23.21 34.39
N THR A 126 9.29 -22.11 33.80
CA THR A 126 9.05 -21.98 32.36
C THR A 126 10.09 -21.16 31.58
N GLN A 127 10.74 -20.17 32.20
CA GLN A 127 11.67 -19.22 31.55
C GLN A 127 13.14 -19.32 32.02
N LEU A 128 13.48 -20.15 33.01
CA LEU A 128 14.88 -20.40 33.38
C LEU A 128 15.60 -21.33 32.37
N PRO A 129 16.94 -21.23 32.24
CA PRO A 129 17.69 -22.05 31.30
C PRO A 129 17.52 -23.54 31.58
N ARG A 130 17.24 -24.32 30.53
CA ARG A 130 17.14 -25.79 30.59
C ARG A 130 18.10 -26.43 29.60
N LYS A 131 18.52 -27.66 29.91
CA LYS A 131 19.31 -28.50 29.01
C LYS A 131 18.43 -29.53 28.32
N ALA A 132 18.69 -29.77 27.04
CA ALA A 132 18.17 -30.91 26.30
C ALA A 132 18.80 -32.22 26.81
N PRO A 133 18.26 -33.41 26.47
CA PRO A 133 18.82 -34.69 26.92
C PRO A 133 20.30 -34.93 26.57
N GLY A 134 20.80 -34.29 25.50
CA GLY A 134 22.22 -34.30 25.11
C GLY A 134 23.13 -33.31 25.88
N GLY A 135 22.63 -32.58 26.86
CA GLY A 135 23.41 -31.65 27.70
C GLY A 135 23.58 -30.22 27.16
N GLU A 136 23.25 -29.99 25.87
CA GLU A 136 23.13 -28.67 25.25
C GLU A 136 22.01 -27.83 25.91
N TYR A 137 22.15 -26.50 25.95
CA TYR A 137 21.07 -25.63 26.40
C TYR A 137 19.98 -25.45 25.33
N ILE A 138 18.73 -25.31 25.77
CA ILE A 138 17.59 -24.97 24.91
C ILE A 138 17.50 -23.44 24.84
N LEU A 139 17.60 -22.88 23.63
CA LEU A 139 17.49 -21.44 23.40
C LEU A 139 16.01 -21.02 23.42
N GLN A 140 15.70 -19.91 24.08
CA GLN A 140 14.37 -19.31 24.00
C GLN A 140 14.29 -18.46 22.72
N LEU A 141 13.25 -18.66 21.91
CA LEU A 141 12.99 -17.88 20.70
C LEU A 141 11.73 -17.02 20.84
N GLU A 142 11.70 -15.93 20.09
CA GLU A 142 10.49 -15.16 19.79
C GLU A 142 9.82 -15.66 18.51
N CYS A 143 8.55 -15.29 18.29
CA CYS A 143 7.84 -15.71 17.07
C CYS A 143 8.47 -15.13 15.78
N THR A 144 9.20 -14.01 15.87
CA THR A 144 9.89 -13.33 14.77
C THR A 144 11.38 -13.70 14.66
N ASP A 145 11.87 -14.70 15.42
CA ASP A 145 13.26 -15.14 15.30
C ASP A 145 13.52 -15.91 14.01
N THR A 146 14.65 -15.59 13.37
CA THR A 146 15.12 -16.13 12.09
C THR A 146 16.59 -16.55 12.20
N LEU A 147 17.11 -17.29 11.20
CA LEU A 147 18.55 -17.49 11.07
C LEU A 147 19.20 -16.39 10.24
N TRP A 148 18.50 -15.91 9.21
CA TRP A 148 18.89 -14.80 8.34
C TRP A 148 18.24 -13.50 8.85
N ARG A 149 19.07 -12.52 9.20
CA ARG A 149 18.64 -11.26 9.84
C ARG A 149 18.12 -10.27 8.79
N ALA A 150 16.94 -9.70 9.05
CA ALA A 150 16.39 -8.58 8.28
C ALA A 150 17.33 -7.35 8.24
N LYS A 151 17.04 -6.41 7.34
CA LYS A 151 17.82 -5.16 7.11
C LYS A 151 19.30 -5.42 6.81
N ASN A 152 19.58 -6.42 5.97
CA ASN A 152 20.93 -6.87 5.60
C ASN A 152 21.85 -7.18 6.80
N GLY A 153 21.28 -7.54 7.95
CA GLY A 153 22.04 -7.77 9.18
C GLY A 153 22.96 -8.99 9.16
N CYS A 154 22.95 -9.77 8.07
CA CYS A 154 23.91 -10.83 7.78
C CYS A 154 25.16 -10.36 7.02
N GLY A 155 25.18 -9.11 6.54
CA GLY A 155 26.27 -8.57 5.73
C GLY A 155 26.40 -9.22 4.34
N LEU A 156 27.45 -8.80 3.62
CA LEU A 156 27.81 -9.29 2.29
C LEU A 156 27.92 -10.82 2.27
N ASP A 157 27.27 -11.45 1.29
CA ASP A 157 27.17 -12.91 1.11
C ASP A 157 26.63 -13.68 2.35
N GLY A 158 26.01 -12.98 3.30
CA GLY A 158 25.52 -13.54 4.56
C GLY A 158 26.60 -13.84 5.60
N ILE A 159 27.80 -13.27 5.47
CA ILE A 159 28.99 -13.51 6.30
C ILE A 159 28.73 -13.60 7.81
N ASP A 160 27.86 -12.74 8.35
CA ASP A 160 27.57 -12.60 9.79
C ASP A 160 26.44 -13.52 10.31
N CYS A 161 25.82 -14.29 9.41
CA CYS A 161 24.79 -15.30 9.73
C CYS A 161 25.32 -16.74 9.67
N ARG A 162 26.63 -16.91 9.44
CA ARG A 162 27.33 -18.20 9.47
C ARG A 162 27.28 -18.88 10.86
N PRO A 163 27.53 -20.20 10.96
CA PRO A 163 27.72 -21.17 9.88
C PRO A 163 26.44 -21.40 9.06
N PHE A 164 26.57 -21.81 7.80
CA PHE A 164 25.40 -22.12 6.94
C PHE A 164 24.96 -23.59 7.01
N ASP A 165 25.84 -24.48 7.43
CA ASP A 165 25.62 -25.94 7.49
C ASP A 165 26.30 -26.51 8.74
N LYS A 166 25.99 -27.78 9.09
CA LYS A 166 26.66 -28.58 10.15
C LYS A 166 26.61 -28.00 11.56
N ASP A 167 25.66 -27.09 11.80
CA ASP A 167 25.31 -26.57 13.12
C ASP A 167 23.86 -26.91 13.46
N SER A 168 23.60 -27.23 14.72
CA SER A 168 22.26 -27.55 15.20
C SER A 168 22.10 -27.15 16.66
N PHE A 169 20.92 -26.66 17.02
CA PHE A 169 20.62 -26.26 18.38
C PHE A 169 19.19 -26.64 18.78
N SER A 170 18.98 -26.85 20.06
CA SER A 170 17.65 -27.06 20.63
C SER A 170 17.01 -25.70 20.94
N PHE A 171 15.73 -25.53 20.61
CA PHE A 171 15.02 -24.27 20.79
C PHE A 171 13.66 -24.47 21.45
N ARG A 172 13.10 -23.37 21.98
CA ARG A 172 11.75 -23.29 22.54
C ARG A 172 11.00 -22.11 21.95
N CYS A 173 9.79 -22.38 21.46
CA CYS A 173 8.84 -21.39 20.97
C CYS A 173 7.68 -21.16 21.96
N PRO A 174 7.18 -19.93 22.10
CA PRO A 174 5.96 -19.63 22.84
C PRO A 174 4.71 -20.09 22.06
N ALA A 175 3.54 -20.00 22.70
CA ALA A 175 2.25 -20.14 22.03
C ALA A 175 1.91 -18.90 21.18
N LYS A 176 0.96 -19.05 20.24
CA LYS A 176 0.39 -18.00 19.36
C LYS A 176 1.42 -17.35 18.42
N CYS A 177 2.23 -18.18 17.74
CA CYS A 177 3.15 -17.72 16.69
C CYS A 177 2.60 -17.91 15.26
N ALA A 178 1.47 -18.59 15.08
CA ALA A 178 0.78 -18.68 13.79
C ALA A 178 0.16 -17.33 13.36
N ASP A 179 -0.25 -16.49 14.32
CA ASP A 179 -0.87 -15.18 14.07
C ASP A 179 0.16 -14.06 13.78
N VAL A 180 1.46 -14.34 13.87
CA VAL A 180 2.52 -13.32 13.70
C VAL A 180 2.85 -13.16 12.21
N GLN A 181 2.66 -11.94 11.70
CA GLN A 181 2.70 -11.61 10.28
C GLN A 181 3.77 -10.56 9.96
N VAL A 182 4.23 -10.54 8.71
CA VAL A 182 4.94 -9.37 8.16
C VAL A 182 3.92 -8.24 7.95
N LEU A 183 4.25 -7.02 8.41
CA LEU A 183 3.35 -5.86 8.38
C LEU A 183 3.75 -4.78 7.37
N ASN A 184 4.86 -4.98 6.67
CA ASN A 184 5.36 -4.16 5.57
C ASN A 184 5.61 -5.10 4.37
N PRO A 185 5.43 -4.67 3.11
CA PRO A 185 5.75 -5.48 1.95
C PRO A 185 7.21 -5.95 1.97
N HIS A 186 7.43 -7.25 1.85
CA HIS A 186 8.75 -7.88 1.83
C HIS A 186 8.91 -8.76 0.59
N PRO A 187 9.90 -8.52 -0.29
CA PRO A 187 10.08 -9.30 -1.50
C PRO A 187 10.51 -10.73 -1.19
N VAL A 188 10.01 -11.68 -1.98
CA VAL A 188 10.47 -13.08 -2.02
C VAL A 188 10.43 -13.53 -3.48
N GLY A 189 11.56 -13.42 -4.18
CA GLY A 189 11.58 -13.63 -5.64
C GLY A 189 10.60 -12.67 -6.34
N PRO A 190 9.75 -13.10 -7.29
CA PRO A 190 8.95 -12.17 -8.09
C PRO A 190 7.69 -11.62 -7.40
N VAL A 191 7.54 -11.76 -6.07
CA VAL A 191 6.33 -11.37 -5.32
C VAL A 191 6.65 -10.60 -4.02
N ASP A 192 5.78 -9.65 -3.67
CA ASP A 192 5.80 -8.96 -2.37
C ASP A 192 4.86 -9.65 -1.37
N ILE A 193 5.39 -10.02 -0.21
CA ILE A 193 4.68 -10.68 0.89
C ILE A 193 4.28 -9.63 1.93
N ASN A 194 3.00 -9.57 2.28
CA ASN A 194 2.47 -8.70 3.34
C ASN A 194 1.25 -9.35 4.02
N TYR A 195 0.98 -9.00 5.29
CA TYR A 195 -0.16 -9.46 6.09
C TYR A 195 -0.34 -11.00 6.17
N ARG A 196 0.78 -11.75 6.17
CA ARG A 196 0.80 -13.21 6.40
C ARG A 196 2.06 -13.66 7.15
N PRO A 197 2.06 -14.86 7.77
CA PRO A 197 3.25 -15.42 8.41
C PRO A 197 4.38 -15.67 7.42
N PHE A 198 5.62 -15.43 7.85
CA PHE A 198 6.80 -15.50 6.99
C PHE A 198 7.44 -16.89 7.07
N VAL A 199 6.97 -17.81 6.23
CA VAL A 199 7.44 -19.20 6.14
C VAL A 199 7.69 -19.51 4.67
N ILE A 200 8.92 -19.82 4.27
CA ILE A 200 9.31 -20.05 2.87
C ILE A 200 9.86 -21.47 2.71
N GLY A 201 9.32 -22.21 1.74
CA GLY A 201 9.62 -23.63 1.53
C GLY A 201 8.88 -24.57 2.47
N GLY A 202 9.53 -25.65 2.91
CA GLY A 202 8.95 -26.60 3.85
C GLY A 202 8.05 -27.67 3.23
N GLY A 203 8.26 -28.02 1.95
CA GLY A 203 7.62 -29.17 1.29
C GLY A 203 8.00 -30.53 1.88
N GLU A 204 7.99 -31.60 1.09
CA GLU A 204 8.15 -33.00 1.60
C GLU A 204 9.37 -33.19 2.52
N ASP A 205 10.53 -32.60 2.17
CA ASP A 205 11.77 -32.68 2.95
C ASP A 205 11.78 -31.81 4.24
N ARG A 206 10.77 -30.96 4.44
CA ARG A 206 10.64 -30.02 5.57
C ARG A 206 11.84 -29.06 5.73
N ILE A 207 12.45 -28.64 4.62
CA ILE A 207 13.54 -27.66 4.59
C ILE A 207 12.99 -26.26 4.28
N TYR A 208 13.34 -25.29 5.13
CA TYR A 208 12.88 -23.90 5.07
C TYR A 208 14.03 -22.94 4.74
N ARG A 209 13.71 -21.82 4.08
CA ARG A 209 14.66 -20.73 3.80
C ARG A 209 15.04 -20.01 5.10
N GLY A 210 16.31 -19.64 5.27
CA GLY A 210 16.89 -19.21 6.55
C GLY A 210 16.30 -17.94 7.18
N ASP A 211 15.61 -17.13 6.39
CA ASP A 211 14.87 -15.93 6.77
C ASP A 211 13.45 -16.22 7.27
N SER A 212 12.94 -17.44 7.12
CA SER A 212 11.64 -17.86 7.68
C SER A 212 11.60 -17.74 9.20
N PHE A 213 10.45 -17.33 9.74
CA PHE A 213 10.16 -17.34 11.18
C PHE A 213 10.25 -18.77 11.71
N ILE A 214 11.21 -19.04 12.60
CA ILE A 214 11.53 -20.40 13.06
C ILE A 214 10.32 -21.03 13.77
N CYS A 215 9.60 -20.26 14.58
CA CYS A 215 8.46 -20.78 15.34
C CYS A 215 7.23 -21.06 14.46
N SER A 216 6.93 -20.21 13.49
CA SER A 216 5.86 -20.45 12.52
C SER A 216 6.21 -21.64 11.61
N SER A 217 7.49 -21.77 11.20
CA SER A 217 8.00 -22.95 10.49
C SER A 217 7.90 -24.24 11.33
N ALA A 218 8.12 -24.16 12.64
CA ALA A 218 7.99 -25.30 13.56
C ALA A 218 6.54 -25.75 13.78
N ILE A 219 5.59 -24.81 13.73
CA ILE A 219 4.16 -25.11 13.71
C ILE A 219 3.81 -25.77 12.37
N HIS A 220 4.21 -25.18 11.24
CA HIS A 220 4.01 -25.74 9.89
C HIS A 220 4.55 -27.18 9.77
N ALA A 221 5.75 -27.44 10.29
CA ALA A 221 6.37 -28.77 10.32
C ALA A 221 5.70 -29.79 11.27
N GLY A 222 4.76 -29.35 12.12
CA GLY A 222 4.11 -30.19 13.15
C GLY A 222 5.00 -30.51 14.35
N VAL A 223 6.12 -29.80 14.51
CA VAL A 223 7.09 -29.98 15.60
C VAL A 223 6.63 -29.25 16.88
N VAL A 224 5.93 -28.13 16.72
CA VAL A 224 5.42 -27.27 17.80
C VAL A 224 3.92 -27.06 17.66
N SER A 225 3.21 -26.95 18.79
CA SER A 225 1.77 -26.64 18.80
C SER A 225 1.55 -25.15 19.05
N ASP A 226 0.81 -24.48 18.17
CA ASP A 226 0.51 -23.05 18.34
C ASP A 226 -0.21 -22.74 19.67
N VAL A 227 -1.10 -23.63 20.13
CA VAL A 227 -1.87 -23.45 21.38
C VAL A 227 -1.01 -23.53 22.65
N ARG A 228 0.08 -24.32 22.64
CA ARG A 228 0.87 -24.65 23.85
C ARG A 228 2.34 -24.25 23.77
N GLY A 229 2.79 -23.70 22.65
CA GLY A 229 4.21 -23.63 22.32
C GLY A 229 4.84 -25.02 22.27
N GLY A 230 6.16 -25.08 22.38
CA GLY A 230 6.90 -26.34 22.34
C GLY A 230 8.40 -26.17 22.19
N CYS A 231 9.12 -27.29 22.15
CA CYS A 231 10.55 -27.33 21.91
C CYS A 231 10.85 -28.22 20.69
N GLY A 232 11.81 -27.81 19.88
CA GLY A 232 12.32 -28.58 18.74
C GLY A 232 13.84 -28.56 18.68
N ARG A 233 14.40 -29.31 17.74
CA ARG A 233 15.80 -29.17 17.31
C ARG A 233 15.80 -28.56 15.91
N LEU A 234 16.61 -27.53 15.72
CA LEU A 234 16.88 -26.94 14.41
C LEU A 234 18.23 -27.45 13.93
N SER A 235 18.30 -27.88 12.67
CA SER A 235 19.53 -28.29 12.00
C SER A 235 19.73 -27.45 10.75
N ARG A 236 20.84 -26.72 10.63
CA ARG A 236 21.21 -25.99 9.40
C ARG A 236 21.63 -27.00 8.32
N LYS A 237 21.36 -26.69 7.05
CA LYS A 237 21.51 -27.63 5.92
C LYS A 237 22.29 -27.07 4.72
N GLY A 238 22.89 -25.88 4.86
CA GLY A 238 23.62 -25.22 3.78
C GLY A 238 22.71 -24.57 2.73
N GLN A 239 23.28 -24.35 1.55
CA GLN A 239 22.54 -23.86 0.39
C GLN A 239 21.55 -24.92 -0.08
N ARG A 240 20.35 -24.49 -0.47
CA ARG A 240 19.44 -25.29 -1.28
C ARG A 240 18.81 -24.42 -2.36
N ASP A 241 18.46 -25.07 -3.45
CA ASP A 241 17.81 -24.49 -4.61
C ASP A 241 16.37 -25.01 -4.66
N VAL A 242 15.42 -24.12 -4.97
CA VAL A 242 13.98 -24.35 -5.04
C VAL A 242 13.32 -24.74 -3.70
N PHE A 243 12.29 -23.97 -3.36
CA PHE A 243 11.53 -24.04 -2.11
C PHE A 243 10.04 -24.12 -2.46
N PRO A 244 9.44 -25.32 -2.57
CA PRO A 244 8.01 -25.45 -2.89
C PRO A 244 7.12 -24.98 -1.73
N SER A 245 6.00 -24.35 -2.08
CA SER A 245 4.92 -24.01 -1.14
C SER A 245 4.13 -25.27 -0.75
N THR A 246 3.72 -25.37 0.51
CA THR A 246 2.75 -26.35 0.98
C THR A 246 1.85 -25.74 2.07
N LYS A 247 0.76 -26.44 2.40
CA LYS A 247 -0.17 -26.07 3.47
C LYS A 247 -0.22 -27.16 4.53
N SER A 248 0.23 -26.85 5.74
CA SER A 248 0.40 -27.82 6.83
C SER A 248 0.15 -27.18 8.20
N ASN A 249 -0.53 -27.92 9.09
CA ASN A 249 -0.84 -27.51 10.46
C ASN A 249 -1.49 -26.11 10.60
N GLY A 250 -2.33 -25.73 9.64
CA GLY A 250 -3.04 -24.44 9.62
C GLY A 250 -2.24 -23.26 9.04
N LEU A 251 -0.98 -23.48 8.64
CA LEU A 251 -0.15 -22.49 7.97
C LEU A 251 0.07 -22.86 6.50
N GLU A 252 0.29 -21.87 5.66
CA GLU A 252 0.64 -22.01 4.25
C GLU A 252 1.98 -21.31 3.99
N SER A 253 2.96 -22.04 3.48
CA SER A 253 4.28 -21.50 3.17
C SER A 253 4.32 -20.83 1.80
N ILE A 254 5.37 -20.06 1.57
CA ILE A 254 5.62 -19.27 0.36
C ILE A 254 6.61 -20.05 -0.52
N SER A 255 6.35 -20.08 -1.82
CA SER A 255 7.27 -20.68 -2.81
C SER A 255 8.39 -19.73 -3.20
N PHE A 256 9.60 -20.25 -3.39
CA PHE A 256 10.73 -19.51 -3.96
C PHE A 256 11.51 -20.44 -4.90
N ASP A 257 11.60 -20.09 -6.18
CA ASP A 257 12.08 -20.94 -7.29
C ASP A 257 13.59 -20.78 -7.57
N SER A 258 14.36 -20.28 -6.61
CA SER A 258 15.80 -20.09 -6.74
C SER A 258 16.58 -20.56 -5.50
N TYR A 259 17.89 -20.31 -5.50
CA TYR A 259 18.83 -20.72 -4.48
C TYR A 259 18.94 -19.73 -3.33
N PHE A 260 19.17 -20.25 -2.12
CA PHE A 260 19.43 -19.44 -0.94
C PHE A 260 20.50 -20.10 -0.05
N PRO A 261 21.52 -19.35 0.43
CA PRO A 261 22.75 -19.92 0.99
C PRO A 261 22.59 -20.57 2.39
N LEU A 262 21.52 -20.24 3.11
CA LEU A 262 21.24 -20.73 4.46
C LEU A 262 19.85 -21.33 4.55
N THR A 263 19.76 -22.63 4.78
CA THR A 263 18.50 -23.34 5.00
C THR A 263 18.51 -24.14 6.30
N PHE A 264 17.32 -24.50 6.79
CA PHE A 264 17.19 -25.32 8.00
C PHE A 264 16.06 -26.34 7.93
N GLN A 265 16.25 -27.43 8.66
CA GLN A 265 15.25 -28.47 8.92
C GLN A 265 14.90 -28.47 10.42
N LEU A 266 13.67 -28.91 10.74
CA LEU A 266 13.13 -28.91 12.09
C LEU A 266 12.70 -30.32 12.51
N ASP A 267 13.21 -30.76 13.66
CA ASP A 267 12.98 -32.09 14.22
C ASP A 267 12.34 -32.01 15.63
N ALA A 268 11.55 -33.02 15.99
CA ALA A 268 10.97 -33.14 17.32
C ALA A 268 12.03 -33.54 18.36
N LEU A 269 12.03 -32.86 19.52
CA LEU A 269 12.98 -33.13 20.59
C LEU A 269 12.65 -34.45 21.31
N GLN A 270 13.41 -35.51 21.04
CA GLN A 270 13.18 -36.81 21.69
C GLN A 270 13.67 -36.82 23.15
N GLY A 271 12.87 -37.40 24.05
CA GLY A 271 13.27 -37.75 25.42
C GLY A 271 13.34 -36.61 26.45
N GLY A 272 12.94 -35.38 26.13
CA GLY A 272 12.96 -34.24 27.05
C GLY A 272 11.58 -33.67 27.36
N SER A 273 11.25 -33.44 28.64
CA SER A 273 10.02 -32.73 29.00
C SER A 273 10.18 -31.22 28.76
N CYS A 274 9.66 -30.74 27.65
CA CYS A 274 9.45 -29.31 27.41
C CYS A 274 8.18 -28.88 28.17
N PRO A 275 8.26 -28.01 29.21
CA PRO A 275 7.06 -27.55 29.90
C PRO A 275 6.18 -26.74 28.94
N ALA A 276 4.90 -27.07 28.78
CA ALA A 276 3.99 -26.29 27.95
C ALA A 276 3.94 -24.82 28.41
N ASP A 277 3.63 -23.89 27.51
CA ASP A 277 3.40 -22.48 27.84
C ASP A 277 2.29 -22.36 28.92
N GLN A 278 2.60 -21.68 30.03
CA GLN A 278 1.71 -21.54 31.20
C GLN A 278 1.02 -20.15 31.27
N ARG A 279 1.11 -19.33 30.22
CA ARG A 279 0.49 -17.99 30.18
C ARG A 279 -0.99 -18.01 30.57
N GLN A 280 -1.76 -18.96 30.06
CA GLN A 280 -3.20 -19.11 30.38
C GLN A 280 -3.44 -19.42 31.88
N LEU A 281 -2.64 -20.30 32.48
CA LEU A 281 -2.75 -20.63 33.91
C LEU A 281 -2.44 -19.39 34.77
N LEU A 282 -1.36 -18.68 34.44
CA LEU A 282 -0.97 -17.45 35.13
C LEU A 282 -1.99 -16.32 34.97
N LEU A 283 -2.72 -16.28 33.86
CA LEU A 283 -3.82 -15.34 33.64
C LEU A 283 -4.99 -15.67 34.58
N VAL A 284 -5.42 -16.94 34.65
CA VAL A 284 -6.48 -17.37 35.58
C VAL A 284 -6.10 -17.06 37.03
N VAL A 285 -4.85 -17.33 37.44
CA VAL A 285 -4.35 -16.96 38.78
C VAL A 285 -4.46 -15.44 39.00
N SER A 286 -3.98 -14.63 38.07
CA SER A 286 -3.96 -13.17 38.22
C SER A 286 -5.37 -12.55 38.21
N LEU A 287 -6.29 -13.11 37.41
CA LEU A 287 -7.72 -12.77 37.42
C LEU A 287 -8.36 -13.08 38.78
N VAL A 288 -8.16 -14.29 39.32
CA VAL A 288 -8.74 -14.69 40.61
C VAL A 288 -8.25 -13.80 41.74
N PHE A 289 -6.93 -13.56 41.84
CA PHE A 289 -6.38 -12.73 42.92
C PHE A 289 -6.83 -11.27 42.82
N THR A 290 -6.86 -10.68 41.62
CA THR A 290 -7.36 -9.30 41.43
C THR A 290 -8.87 -9.20 41.65
N ALA A 291 -9.65 -10.22 41.29
CA ALA A 291 -11.09 -10.27 41.54
C ALA A 291 -11.42 -10.37 43.04
N VAL A 292 -10.77 -11.28 43.77
CA VAL A 292 -10.89 -11.38 45.23
C VAL A 292 -10.53 -10.06 45.90
N LEU A 293 -9.41 -9.44 45.50
CA LEU A 293 -8.99 -8.14 45.98
C LEU A 293 -10.05 -7.05 45.70
N SER A 294 -10.60 -7.00 44.48
CA SER A 294 -11.61 -6.02 44.08
C SER A 294 -12.92 -6.16 44.84
N VAL A 295 -13.43 -7.38 44.99
CA VAL A 295 -14.68 -7.65 45.71
C VAL A 295 -14.53 -7.37 47.22
N CYS A 296 -13.35 -7.64 47.80
CA CYS A 296 -13.12 -7.49 49.24
C CYS A 296 -12.61 -6.10 49.67
N THR A 297 -12.16 -5.24 48.74
CA THR A 297 -11.54 -3.94 49.07
C THR A 297 -12.46 -2.75 48.80
N ALA A 298 -12.88 -2.09 49.88
CA ALA A 298 -13.62 -0.83 49.83
C ALA A 298 -12.71 0.41 49.65
N SER A 299 -11.40 0.32 49.90
CA SER A 299 -10.45 1.43 49.74
C SER A 299 -10.06 1.64 48.28
N PRO A 300 -10.42 2.78 47.62
CA PRO A 300 -10.13 3.00 46.21
C PRO A 300 -8.62 3.14 45.94
N ARG A 301 -7.84 3.67 46.90
CA ARG A 301 -6.38 3.79 46.78
C ARG A 301 -5.71 2.41 46.74
N ALA A 302 -6.00 1.59 47.74
CA ALA A 302 -5.40 0.27 47.88
C ALA A 302 -5.79 -0.64 46.70
N LEU A 303 -7.06 -0.58 46.29
CA LEU A 303 -7.52 -1.32 45.12
C LEU A 303 -6.78 -0.89 43.85
N PHE A 304 -6.78 0.40 43.52
CA PHE A 304 -6.22 0.90 42.26
C PHE A 304 -4.74 0.56 42.11
N PHE A 305 -3.88 0.96 43.06
CA PHE A 305 -2.44 0.78 42.91
C PHE A 305 -2.02 -0.69 42.94
N THR A 306 -2.65 -1.53 43.78
CA THR A 306 -2.31 -2.96 43.81
C THR A 306 -2.77 -3.67 42.52
N VAL A 307 -3.99 -3.40 42.03
CA VAL A 307 -4.45 -3.95 40.74
C VAL A 307 -3.59 -3.46 39.58
N PHE A 308 -3.24 -2.17 39.55
CA PHE A 308 -2.39 -1.60 38.51
C PHE A 308 -1.03 -2.31 38.46
N ILE A 309 -0.35 -2.48 39.59
CA ILE A 309 0.94 -3.18 39.67
C ILE A 309 0.80 -4.66 39.25
N MET A 310 -0.24 -5.36 39.72
CA MET A 310 -0.46 -6.76 39.38
C MET A 310 -0.74 -6.97 37.88
N ILE A 311 -1.57 -6.14 37.26
CA ILE A 311 -1.87 -6.21 35.83
C ILE A 311 -0.64 -5.79 35.02
N PHE A 312 0.07 -4.72 35.40
CA PHE A 312 1.28 -4.28 34.69
C PHE A 312 2.38 -5.34 34.70
N ALA A 313 2.63 -5.97 35.86
CA ALA A 313 3.54 -7.10 35.98
C ALA A 313 3.06 -8.34 35.20
N HIS A 314 1.75 -8.62 35.18
CA HIS A 314 1.21 -9.73 34.38
C HIS A 314 1.43 -9.50 32.87
N VAL A 315 1.14 -8.30 32.36
CA VAL A 315 1.38 -7.98 30.95
C VAL A 315 2.87 -8.07 30.62
N SER A 316 3.70 -7.35 31.38
CA SER A 316 5.14 -7.22 31.12
C SER A 316 5.95 -8.50 31.29
N LEU A 317 5.45 -9.51 32.01
CA LEU A 317 6.19 -10.76 32.29
C LEU A 317 5.51 -12.02 31.73
N VAL A 318 4.22 -11.96 31.40
CA VAL A 318 3.40 -13.12 31.03
C VAL A 318 2.68 -12.94 29.69
N SER A 319 1.66 -12.07 29.63
CA SER A 319 0.67 -12.12 28.53
C SER A 319 1.09 -11.41 27.26
N ASP A 320 1.91 -10.37 27.36
CA ASP A 320 2.48 -9.61 26.23
C ASP A 320 3.82 -8.97 26.65
N PRO A 321 4.86 -9.79 26.93
CA PRO A 321 6.14 -9.27 27.41
C PRO A 321 6.88 -8.51 26.30
N PRO A 322 7.78 -7.57 26.66
CA PRO A 322 8.65 -6.91 25.70
C PRO A 322 9.61 -7.88 25.03
N SER A 323 10.13 -7.48 23.87
CA SER A 323 11.19 -8.23 23.18
C SER A 323 12.44 -8.35 24.04
N ALA A 324 12.99 -9.55 24.11
CA ALA A 324 14.19 -9.93 24.83
C ALA A 324 15.43 -10.02 23.90
N SER A 325 16.58 -10.35 24.47
CA SER A 325 17.81 -10.55 23.71
C SER A 325 17.75 -11.82 22.86
N ARG A 326 18.15 -11.67 21.58
CA ARG A 326 18.09 -12.71 20.55
C ARG A 326 18.91 -13.93 20.95
N ARG A 327 18.31 -15.13 20.90
CA ARG A 327 18.94 -16.42 21.31
C ARG A 327 19.43 -16.46 22.76
N SER A 328 18.72 -15.81 23.67
CA SER A 328 19.01 -15.88 25.10
C SER A 328 18.78 -17.27 25.70
N LEU A 329 19.56 -17.61 26.73
CA LEU A 329 19.37 -18.82 27.55
C LEU A 329 18.17 -18.70 28.49
N SER A 330 17.71 -17.47 28.74
CA SER A 330 16.56 -17.13 29.58
C SER A 330 16.15 -15.70 29.28
N VAL A 331 14.87 -15.49 28.99
CA VAL A 331 14.27 -14.16 28.72
C VAL A 331 13.85 -13.43 29.99
N LEU A 332 13.83 -14.12 31.13
CA LEU A 332 13.31 -13.58 32.40
C LEU A 332 14.12 -12.35 32.91
N PRO A 333 15.47 -12.32 32.84
CA PRO A 333 16.24 -11.12 33.21
C PRO A 333 15.90 -9.90 32.35
N ASP A 334 15.74 -10.09 31.04
CA ASP A 334 15.40 -9.01 30.09
C ASP A 334 13.99 -8.47 30.38
N HIS A 335 13.01 -9.36 30.58
CA HIS A 335 11.66 -8.98 30.97
C HIS A 335 11.62 -8.23 32.32
N ILE A 336 12.40 -8.67 33.32
CA ILE A 336 12.49 -7.99 34.63
C ILE A 336 13.14 -6.61 34.50
N SER A 337 14.21 -6.49 33.70
CA SER A 337 14.88 -5.22 33.42
C SER A 337 13.93 -4.21 32.77
N MET A 338 13.20 -4.64 31.73
CA MET A 338 12.22 -3.81 31.04
C MET A 338 11.00 -3.48 31.90
N PHE A 339 10.52 -4.42 32.73
CA PHE A 339 9.50 -4.17 33.74
C PHE A 339 9.93 -3.07 34.71
N ALA A 340 11.15 -3.16 35.27
CA ALA A 340 11.67 -2.17 36.20
C ALA A 340 11.83 -0.78 35.55
N LYS A 341 12.36 -0.72 34.32
CA LYS A 341 12.48 0.50 33.51
C LYS A 341 11.13 1.20 33.33
N ARG A 342 10.08 0.45 32.99
CA ARG A 342 8.78 1.00 32.56
C ARG A 342 7.80 1.24 33.70
N LEU A 343 7.92 0.50 34.81
CA LEU A 343 6.99 0.60 35.94
C LEU A 343 7.04 1.97 36.63
N LEU A 344 8.23 2.54 36.85
CA LEU A 344 8.34 3.77 37.65
C LEU A 344 7.67 4.99 36.98
N PRO A 345 7.88 5.30 35.69
CA PRO A 345 7.13 6.35 35.01
C PRO A 345 5.63 6.02 34.89
N ALA A 346 5.27 4.74 34.66
CA ALA A 346 3.88 4.31 34.64
C ALA A 346 3.16 4.53 35.98
N LEU A 347 3.86 4.34 37.11
CA LEU A 347 3.35 4.65 38.45
C LEU A 347 3.17 6.16 38.69
N PHE A 348 4.05 7.02 38.16
CA PHE A 348 3.84 8.47 38.20
C PHE A 348 2.54 8.86 37.46
N CYS A 349 2.35 8.37 36.24
CA CYS A 349 1.10 8.55 35.50
C CYS A 349 -0.10 7.97 36.28
N ALA A 350 0.04 6.79 36.90
CA ALA A 350 -1.01 6.18 37.72
C ALA A 350 -1.38 7.05 38.94
N VAL A 351 -0.42 7.75 39.58
CA VAL A 351 -0.72 8.71 40.66
C VAL A 351 -1.53 9.90 40.15
N VAL A 352 -1.18 10.46 38.99
CA VAL A 352 -1.92 11.56 38.36
C VAL A 352 -3.34 11.10 38.00
N LEU A 353 -3.46 10.00 37.25
CA LEU A 353 -4.74 9.39 36.86
C LEU A 353 -5.60 9.03 38.07
N TYR A 354 -5.00 8.54 39.16
CA TYR A 354 -5.73 8.27 40.39
C TYR A 354 -6.33 9.54 40.98
N ARG A 355 -5.54 10.61 41.13
CA ARG A 355 -5.98 11.87 41.74
C ARG A 355 -7.07 12.57 40.91
N THR A 356 -6.92 12.60 39.59
CA THR A 356 -7.78 13.38 38.69
C THR A 356 -9.01 12.61 38.18
N VAL A 357 -8.86 11.32 37.88
CA VAL A 357 -9.89 10.50 37.19
C VAL A 357 -10.44 9.40 38.08
N VAL A 358 -9.61 8.45 38.52
CA VAL A 358 -10.08 7.18 39.13
C VAL A 358 -10.66 7.38 40.53
N ARG A 359 -10.12 8.30 41.35
CA ARG A 359 -10.65 8.60 42.70
C ARG A 359 -12.13 8.95 42.65
N ARG A 360 -12.59 9.75 41.67
CA ARG A 360 -14.00 10.17 41.55
C ARG A 360 -14.90 8.97 41.21
N THR A 361 -14.44 8.08 40.34
CA THR A 361 -15.21 6.92 39.89
C THR A 361 -15.33 5.86 40.98
N LEU A 362 -14.26 5.58 41.75
CA LEU A 362 -14.22 4.49 42.74
C LEU A 362 -14.55 4.88 44.19
N SER A 363 -14.52 6.16 44.56
CA SER A 363 -14.80 6.58 45.95
C SER A 363 -16.26 6.36 46.33
N GLY A 364 -16.51 5.69 47.46
CA GLY A 364 -17.87 5.44 47.95
C GLY A 364 -18.68 4.38 47.20
N VAL A 365 -18.06 3.61 46.28
CA VAL A 365 -18.77 2.56 45.53
C VAL A 365 -19.01 1.33 46.39
N GLU A 366 -20.23 1.21 46.92
CA GLU A 366 -20.71 0.02 47.65
C GLU A 366 -21.01 -1.19 46.74
N ALA A 367 -21.15 -0.96 45.44
CA ALA A 367 -21.43 -1.99 44.42
C ALA A 367 -20.15 -2.78 44.05
N HIS A 368 -19.57 -3.53 45.00
CA HIS A 368 -18.25 -4.15 44.81
C HIS A 368 -18.19 -5.23 43.73
N VAL A 369 -19.27 -6.00 43.52
CA VAL A 369 -19.34 -7.00 42.43
C VAL A 369 -19.49 -6.30 41.09
N GLU A 370 -20.33 -5.26 40.98
CA GLU A 370 -20.46 -4.47 39.74
C GLU A 370 -19.15 -3.74 39.38
N LYS A 371 -18.47 -3.16 40.37
CA LYS A 371 -17.11 -2.60 40.25
C LYS A 371 -16.13 -3.65 39.71
N THR A 372 -16.20 -4.89 40.21
CA THR A 372 -15.32 -5.96 39.75
C THR A 372 -15.63 -6.37 38.31
N LEU A 373 -16.91 -6.59 37.96
CA LEU A 373 -17.29 -7.00 36.61
C LEU A 373 -17.03 -5.90 35.56
N LEU A 374 -17.36 -4.65 35.86
CA LEU A 374 -17.25 -3.55 34.89
C LEU A 374 -15.85 -2.94 34.87
N TRP A 375 -15.33 -2.50 36.01
CA TRP A 375 -14.06 -1.77 36.07
C TRP A 375 -12.85 -2.70 36.01
N LEU A 376 -12.78 -3.74 36.85
CA LEU A 376 -11.67 -4.71 36.78
C LEU A 376 -11.78 -5.59 35.53
N GLY A 377 -12.99 -6.04 35.16
CA GLY A 377 -13.22 -6.78 33.91
C GLY A 377 -12.84 -5.97 32.67
N GLY A 378 -13.23 -4.68 32.62
CA GLY A 378 -12.77 -3.75 31.58
C GLY A 378 -11.24 -3.57 31.59
N PHE A 379 -10.60 -3.45 32.76
CA PHE A 379 -9.15 -3.34 32.88
C PHE A 379 -8.45 -4.55 32.27
N TRP A 380 -8.83 -5.77 32.63
CA TRP A 380 -8.29 -6.98 32.01
C TRP A 380 -8.59 -7.05 30.51
N PHE A 381 -9.78 -6.65 30.06
CA PHE A 381 -10.14 -6.63 28.64
C PHE A 381 -9.23 -5.71 27.82
N GLY A 382 -8.89 -4.52 28.34
CA GLY A 382 -7.94 -3.61 27.68
C GLY A 382 -6.48 -4.02 27.81
N ALA A 383 -6.09 -4.63 28.94
CA ALA A 383 -4.70 -5.05 29.20
C ALA A 383 -4.29 -6.27 28.34
N LEU A 384 -5.27 -7.07 27.93
CA LEU A 384 -5.13 -8.21 27.02
C LEU A 384 -5.51 -7.83 25.58
N SER A 385 -5.19 -6.62 25.12
CA SER A 385 -5.51 -6.17 23.76
C SER A 385 -5.00 -7.12 22.69
N ASN A 386 -3.85 -7.77 22.94
CA ASN A 386 -3.29 -8.82 22.10
C ASN A 386 -4.11 -10.14 22.03
N TYR A 387 -5.23 -10.22 22.75
CA TYR A 387 -6.23 -11.29 22.65
C TYR A 387 -7.64 -10.73 22.39
N THR A 388 -7.94 -9.49 22.81
CA THR A 388 -9.29 -8.91 22.76
C THR A 388 -9.53 -7.94 21.61
N PHE A 389 -8.49 -7.37 21.00
CA PHE A 389 -8.58 -6.37 19.94
C PHE A 389 -7.78 -6.73 18.66
N ASP A 390 -6.76 -7.60 18.71
CA ASP A 390 -5.95 -7.98 17.54
C ASP A 390 -6.73 -8.53 16.34
N TRP A 391 -7.91 -9.12 16.56
CA TRP A 391 -8.80 -9.63 15.50
C TRP A 391 -9.51 -8.51 14.74
N ILE A 392 -9.47 -7.26 15.23
CA ILE A 392 -9.99 -6.08 14.53
C ILE A 392 -8.95 -5.69 13.47
N PRO A 393 -9.29 -5.72 12.17
CA PRO A 393 -8.31 -5.52 11.09
C PRO A 393 -7.95 -4.04 10.90
N ILE A 394 -7.33 -3.40 11.91
CA ILE A 394 -6.82 -2.04 11.84
C ILE A 394 -5.43 -2.02 12.51
N SER A 395 -4.38 -2.26 11.71
CA SER A 395 -2.98 -2.20 12.16
C SER A 395 -2.53 -0.75 12.38
N ARG A 396 -2.96 0.17 11.51
CA ARG A 396 -2.62 1.60 11.52
C ARG A 396 -3.79 2.41 10.95
N LEU A 397 -4.00 3.63 11.46
CA LEU A 397 -5.04 4.56 10.96
C LEU A 397 -4.51 5.44 9.81
N THR A 398 -3.75 4.87 8.87
CA THR A 398 -3.33 5.60 7.65
C THR A 398 -4.28 5.31 6.49
N ALA A 399 -4.37 6.24 5.54
CA ALA A 399 -5.15 6.01 4.32
C ALA A 399 -4.60 4.85 3.48
N HIS A 400 -3.32 4.51 3.58
CA HIS A 400 -2.72 3.39 2.86
C HIS A 400 -3.18 2.05 3.46
N ASP A 401 -3.00 1.89 4.78
CA ASP A 401 -3.26 0.64 5.49
C ASP A 401 -4.76 0.30 5.51
N LEU A 402 -5.63 1.31 5.69
CA LEU A 402 -7.09 1.16 5.58
C LEU A 402 -7.57 0.74 4.17
N ASN A 403 -6.73 0.90 3.13
CA ASN A 403 -7.02 0.44 1.77
C ASN A 403 -6.44 -0.95 1.48
N GLN A 404 -5.29 -1.32 2.06
CA GLN A 404 -4.67 -2.63 1.86
C GLN A 404 -5.23 -3.73 2.78
N GLN A 405 -5.53 -3.40 4.04
CA GLN A 405 -5.92 -4.40 5.04
C GLN A 405 -7.39 -4.83 4.85
N PRO A 406 -7.68 -6.13 4.62
CA PRO A 406 -9.04 -6.62 4.42
C PRO A 406 -9.94 -6.36 5.64
N GLY A 407 -11.12 -5.78 5.42
CA GLY A 407 -12.10 -5.50 6.48
C GLY A 407 -11.88 -4.20 7.27
N ALA A 408 -10.75 -3.51 7.11
CA ALA A 408 -10.38 -2.34 7.91
C ALA A 408 -11.42 -1.21 7.91
N LYS A 409 -11.98 -0.89 6.73
CA LYS A 409 -13.00 0.15 6.56
C LYS A 409 -14.30 -0.18 7.30
N LEU A 410 -14.70 -1.45 7.31
CA LEU A 410 -15.91 -1.91 8.01
C LEU A 410 -15.70 -1.83 9.52
N ALA A 411 -14.55 -2.29 10.02
CA ALA A 411 -14.17 -2.17 11.42
C ALA A 411 -14.17 -0.71 11.89
N LEU A 412 -13.58 0.20 11.11
CA LEU A 412 -13.54 1.63 11.42
C LEU A 412 -14.95 2.25 11.47
N ALA A 413 -15.81 1.92 10.52
CA ALA A 413 -17.20 2.39 10.50
C ALA A 413 -18.00 1.94 11.74
N ILE A 414 -17.81 0.68 12.18
CA ILE A 414 -18.44 0.14 13.40
C ILE A 414 -17.93 0.88 14.64
N ILE A 415 -16.63 1.15 14.75
CA ILE A 415 -16.03 1.89 15.87
C ILE A 415 -16.60 3.32 15.94
N LEU A 416 -16.67 4.02 14.80
CA LEU A 416 -17.24 5.38 14.73
C LEU A 416 -18.72 5.41 15.14
N LEU A 417 -19.51 4.42 14.72
CA LEU A 417 -20.91 4.27 15.11
C LEU A 417 -21.04 4.06 16.62
N ILE A 418 -20.19 3.23 17.25
CA ILE A 418 -20.18 3.03 18.70
C ILE A 418 -19.83 4.34 19.43
N LEU A 419 -18.81 5.08 18.96
CA LEU A 419 -18.40 6.36 19.55
C LEU A 419 -19.50 7.43 19.49
N ILE A 420 -20.31 7.44 18.41
CA ILE A 420 -21.48 8.30 18.26
C ILE A 420 -22.51 8.12 19.39
N PHE A 421 -22.61 6.93 20.00
CA PHE A 421 -23.48 6.71 21.16
C PHE A 421 -22.78 6.96 22.51
N ILE A 422 -21.48 6.70 22.60
CA ILE A 422 -20.70 6.87 23.83
C ILE A 422 -20.51 8.35 24.17
N ILE A 423 -20.09 9.17 23.20
CA ILE A 423 -19.67 10.56 23.43
C ILE A 423 -20.83 11.43 23.95
N PRO A 424 -22.02 11.48 23.30
CA PRO A 424 -23.14 12.29 23.79
C PRO A 424 -23.61 11.89 25.19
N ARG A 425 -23.52 10.60 25.53
CA ARG A 425 -23.89 10.09 26.86
C ARG A 425 -22.93 10.58 27.95
N GLN A 426 -21.62 10.61 27.69
CA GLN A 426 -20.64 11.18 28.62
C GLN A 426 -20.76 12.71 28.69
N VAL A 427 -20.97 13.40 27.56
CA VAL A 427 -21.22 14.85 27.52
C VAL A 427 -22.45 15.24 28.36
N HIS A 428 -23.57 14.52 28.21
CA HIS A 428 -24.75 14.70 29.06
C HIS A 428 -24.44 14.42 30.54
N GLY A 429 -23.61 13.41 30.84
CA GLY A 429 -23.17 13.12 32.20
C GLY A 429 -22.41 14.28 32.87
N PHE A 430 -21.47 14.90 32.16
CA PHE A 430 -20.76 16.09 32.66
C PHE A 430 -21.65 17.34 32.73
N TRP A 431 -22.66 17.44 31.84
CA TRP A 431 -23.66 18.50 31.90
C TRP A 431 -24.54 18.40 33.15
N VAL A 432 -25.05 17.20 33.47
CA VAL A 432 -25.86 16.94 34.67
C VAL A 432 -25.10 17.27 35.97
N GLU A 433 -23.79 17.04 35.99
CA GLU A 433 -22.90 17.38 37.11
C GLU A 433 -22.39 18.83 37.10
N GLY A 434 -22.78 19.66 36.11
CA GLY A 434 -22.33 21.06 35.99
C GLY A 434 -20.83 21.23 35.66
N ARG A 435 -20.14 20.15 35.27
CA ARG A 435 -18.70 20.14 34.99
C ARG A 435 -18.34 20.33 33.51
N LEU A 436 -19.31 20.23 32.60
CA LEU A 436 -19.09 20.24 31.15
C LEU A 436 -18.14 21.36 30.65
N PRO A 437 -18.25 22.65 31.06
CA PRO A 437 -17.37 23.69 30.56
C PRO A 437 -15.88 23.46 30.87
N ARG A 438 -15.56 22.92 32.06
CA ARG A 438 -14.17 22.59 32.45
C ARG A 438 -13.58 21.47 31.57
N TYR A 439 -14.41 20.50 31.17
CA TYR A 439 -13.99 19.41 30.28
C TYR A 439 -13.95 19.82 28.81
N LEU A 440 -14.86 20.69 28.34
CA LEU A 440 -14.76 21.28 27.01
C LEU A 440 -13.47 22.09 26.84
N ALA A 441 -13.06 22.85 27.87
CA ALA A 441 -11.78 23.54 27.87
C ALA A 441 -10.57 22.57 27.82
N LEU A 442 -10.60 21.48 28.60
CA LEU A 442 -9.56 20.43 28.56
C LEU A 442 -9.47 19.74 27.19
N TYR A 443 -10.61 19.39 26.59
CA TYR A 443 -10.64 18.77 25.27
C TYR A 443 -10.27 19.76 24.15
N ALA A 444 -10.60 21.04 24.29
CA ALA A 444 -10.09 22.09 23.40
C ALA A 444 -8.56 22.23 23.50
N LEU A 445 -7.97 22.13 24.70
CA LEU A 445 -6.52 22.10 24.88
C LEU A 445 -5.88 20.87 24.22
N PHE A 446 -6.48 19.68 24.36
CA PHE A 446 -6.01 18.48 23.65
C PHE A 446 -6.11 18.62 22.12
N LEU A 447 -7.20 19.16 21.60
CA LEU A 447 -7.36 19.42 20.17
C LEU A 447 -6.37 20.47 19.66
N LEU A 448 -6.08 21.51 20.45
CA LEU A 448 -5.08 22.51 20.11
C LEU A 448 -3.66 21.93 20.14
N ALA A 449 -3.34 21.07 21.11
CA ALA A 449 -2.07 20.36 21.15
C ALA A 449 -1.91 19.41 19.95
N ILE A 450 -2.97 18.71 19.54
CA ILE A 450 -3.00 17.87 18.33
C ILE A 450 -2.85 18.72 17.07
N ALA A 451 -3.56 19.84 16.95
CA ALA A 451 -3.45 20.75 15.81
C ALA A 451 -2.05 21.38 15.70
N PHE A 452 -1.44 21.74 16.83
CA PHE A 452 -0.05 22.18 16.90
C PHE A 452 0.90 21.06 16.47
N SER A 453 0.72 19.83 16.98
CA SER A 453 1.49 18.65 16.58
C SER A 453 1.40 18.35 15.08
N LEU A 454 0.24 18.56 14.44
CA LEU A 454 0.04 18.41 12.99
C LEU A 454 0.64 19.57 12.18
N ALA A 455 0.92 20.72 12.79
CA ALA A 455 1.49 21.89 12.14
C ALA A 455 3.04 21.92 12.18
N ILE A 456 3.70 21.01 12.91
CA ILE A 456 5.17 20.94 12.95
C ILE A 456 5.68 20.24 11.68
N PRO A 457 6.47 20.91 10.82
CA PRO A 457 7.00 20.30 9.61
C PRO A 457 7.99 19.16 9.93
N GLY A 458 8.02 18.15 9.07
CA GLY A 458 8.92 16.98 9.20
C GLY A 458 8.48 15.91 10.21
N LEU A 459 7.46 16.18 11.03
CA LEU A 459 6.89 15.22 11.98
C LEU A 459 5.49 14.77 11.56
N GLN A 460 5.15 13.55 11.97
CA GLN A 460 3.89 12.89 11.69
C GLN A 460 3.27 12.41 13.01
N LEU A 461 1.96 12.62 13.16
CA LEU A 461 1.23 12.32 14.39
C LEU A 461 0.90 10.82 14.47
N ARG A 462 1.45 10.11 15.45
CA ARG A 462 1.13 8.71 15.74
C ARG A 462 0.46 8.57 17.11
N ILE A 463 -0.85 8.38 17.10
CA ILE A 463 -1.63 8.15 18.33
C ILE A 463 -1.62 6.66 18.69
N HIS A 464 -0.59 6.24 19.44
CA HIS A 464 -0.57 4.93 20.11
C HIS A 464 -1.78 4.76 21.04
N HIS A 465 -2.22 3.51 21.27
CA HIS A 465 -3.39 3.21 22.10
C HIS A 465 -3.25 3.66 23.56
N TYR A 466 -2.02 3.74 24.09
CA TYR A 466 -1.78 4.30 25.43
C TYR A 466 -1.99 5.84 25.47
N ILE A 467 -1.70 6.55 24.37
CA ILE A 467 -1.94 8.00 24.22
C ILE A 467 -3.44 8.24 24.09
N LEU A 468 -4.11 7.44 23.24
CA LEU A 468 -5.57 7.45 23.11
C LEU A 468 -6.26 7.22 24.47
N ALA A 469 -5.73 6.29 25.27
CA ALA A 469 -6.19 6.07 26.64
C ALA A 469 -6.05 7.33 27.52
N LEU A 470 -4.88 7.99 27.52
CA LEU A 470 -4.66 9.23 28.29
C LEU A 470 -5.60 10.37 27.86
N LEU A 471 -5.88 10.52 26.56
CA LEU A 471 -6.81 11.53 26.03
C LEU A 471 -8.27 11.25 26.42
N LEU A 472 -8.69 9.98 26.43
CA LEU A 472 -10.09 9.59 26.68
C LEU A 472 -10.41 9.35 28.18
N LEU A 473 -9.42 9.00 29.00
CA LEU A 473 -9.61 8.72 30.44
C LEU A 473 -10.30 9.86 31.21
N PRO A 474 -9.99 11.16 31.02
CA PRO A 474 -10.71 12.27 31.65
C PRO A 474 -12.23 12.21 31.44
N GLY A 475 -12.67 11.80 30.25
CA GLY A 475 -14.07 11.61 29.88
C GLY A 475 -14.82 10.53 30.68
N THR A 476 -14.10 9.71 31.45
CA THR A 476 -14.67 8.64 32.31
C THR A 476 -14.76 9.01 33.80
N SER A 477 -14.38 10.24 34.18
CA SER A 477 -14.22 10.68 35.58
C SER A 477 -15.53 10.97 36.33
N MET A 478 -16.57 10.15 36.12
CA MET A 478 -17.90 10.23 36.75
C MET A 478 -18.36 8.85 37.22
N GLN A 479 -19.18 8.79 38.27
CA GLN A 479 -19.58 7.52 38.89
C GLN A 479 -20.82 6.92 38.19
N THR A 480 -20.62 6.38 36.99
CA THR A 480 -21.63 5.60 36.24
C THR A 480 -21.12 4.21 35.87
N ARG A 481 -22.04 3.27 35.63
CA ARG A 481 -21.70 1.91 35.16
C ARG A 481 -20.94 1.90 33.82
N ALA A 482 -21.33 2.77 32.90
CA ALA A 482 -20.63 2.90 31.61
C ALA A 482 -19.21 3.45 31.81
N SER A 483 -19.07 4.47 32.66
CA SER A 483 -17.77 5.08 32.95
C SER A 483 -16.84 4.14 33.74
N LEU A 484 -17.35 3.25 34.60
CA LEU A 484 -16.56 2.14 35.18
C LEU A 484 -15.95 1.25 34.08
N LEU A 485 -16.77 0.79 33.13
CA LEU A 485 -16.32 -0.09 32.05
C LEU A 485 -15.30 0.60 31.13
N TYR A 486 -15.61 1.80 30.65
CA TYR A 486 -14.72 2.53 29.74
C TYR A 486 -13.41 2.92 30.43
N GLN A 487 -13.46 3.32 31.71
CA GLN A 487 -12.25 3.61 32.48
C GLN A 487 -11.38 2.36 32.65
N GLY A 488 -12.00 1.20 32.91
CA GLY A 488 -11.31 -0.09 32.92
C GLY A 488 -10.57 -0.32 31.60
N ILE A 489 -11.30 -0.35 30.48
CA ILE A 489 -10.74 -0.62 29.14
C ILE A 489 -9.58 0.32 28.81
N LEU A 490 -9.73 1.63 29.07
CA LEU A 490 -8.69 2.61 28.78
C LEU A 490 -7.47 2.46 29.73
N LEU A 491 -7.66 2.17 31.02
CA LEU A 491 -6.55 1.82 31.93
C LEU A 491 -5.81 0.56 31.46
N GLY A 492 -6.54 -0.42 30.93
CA GLY A 492 -5.98 -1.63 30.32
C GLY A 492 -5.12 -1.31 29.09
N LEU A 493 -5.65 -0.54 28.13
CA LEU A 493 -4.92 -0.12 26.94
C LEU A 493 -3.67 0.71 27.28
N PHE A 494 -3.75 1.56 28.30
CA PHE A 494 -2.60 2.30 28.84
C PHE A 494 -1.52 1.36 29.38
N VAL A 495 -1.92 0.35 30.19
CA VAL A 495 -0.98 -0.64 30.73
C VAL A 495 -0.39 -1.52 29.62
N ASN A 496 -1.19 -2.02 28.68
CA ASN A 496 -0.67 -2.83 27.57
C ASN A 496 0.36 -2.05 26.74
N GLY A 497 0.00 -0.84 26.27
CA GLY A 497 0.86 -0.07 25.41
C GLY A 497 2.22 0.21 26.04
N ILE A 498 2.26 0.66 27.30
CA ILE A 498 3.54 0.94 27.97
C ILE A 498 4.28 -0.35 28.34
N ALA A 499 3.60 -1.36 28.89
CA ALA A 499 4.25 -2.61 29.32
C ALA A 499 4.90 -3.35 28.14
N ARG A 500 4.29 -3.32 26.95
CA ARG A 500 4.81 -3.96 25.73
C ARG A 500 5.73 -3.06 24.90
N TRP A 501 5.36 -1.80 24.67
CA TRP A 501 6.00 -0.91 23.68
C TRP A 501 6.76 0.29 24.26
N ASP A 502 6.78 0.48 25.58
CA ASP A 502 7.32 1.68 26.25
C ASP A 502 6.50 2.96 26.01
N PHE A 503 6.99 4.09 26.50
CA PHE A 503 6.45 5.42 26.19
C PHE A 503 6.92 5.91 24.79
N ASP A 504 6.49 5.23 23.72
CA ASP A 504 6.87 5.59 22.34
C ASP A 504 6.25 6.94 21.89
N SER A 505 6.97 7.68 21.05
CA SER A 505 6.67 9.07 20.74
C SER A 505 5.29 9.29 20.08
N VAL A 506 4.64 10.38 20.47
CA VAL A 506 3.43 10.91 19.83
C VAL A 506 3.72 11.49 18.45
N LEU A 507 4.94 12.00 18.27
CA LEU A 507 5.46 12.63 17.06
C LEU A 507 6.65 11.83 16.56
N GLN A 508 6.51 11.20 15.39
CA GLN A 508 7.56 10.40 14.76
C GLN A 508 7.91 11.02 13.39
N THR A 509 9.15 10.88 12.94
CA THR A 509 9.51 11.27 11.56
C THR A 509 8.85 10.34 10.55
N ALA A 510 8.73 10.78 9.29
CA ALA A 510 8.26 9.90 8.22
C ALA A 510 9.09 8.62 8.12
N ASP A 511 10.40 8.70 8.35
CA ASP A 511 11.32 7.56 8.28
C ASP A 511 11.10 6.57 9.43
N ALA A 512 10.86 7.07 10.66
CA ALA A 512 10.53 6.23 11.80
C ALA A 512 9.18 5.49 11.63
N LEU A 513 8.21 6.10 10.94
CA LEU A 513 6.93 5.46 10.59
C LEU A 513 7.06 4.44 9.45
N ARG A 514 7.93 4.73 8.48
CA ARG A 514 8.23 3.86 7.35
C ARG A 514 8.94 2.58 7.81
N ALA A 515 9.87 2.72 8.76
CA ALA A 515 10.68 1.65 9.35
C ALA A 515 11.51 0.88 8.30
N ASP A 516 11.03 -0.26 7.80
CA ASP A 516 11.61 -1.05 6.70
C ASP A 516 10.72 -1.12 5.45
N GLY A 517 9.61 -0.38 5.41
CA GLY A 517 8.74 -0.29 4.24
C GLY A 517 9.36 0.53 3.10
N ALA A 518 9.07 0.17 1.85
CA ALA A 518 9.54 0.87 0.66
C ALA A 518 8.67 2.06 0.21
N PHE A 519 7.66 2.45 1.00
CA PHE A 519 6.66 3.45 0.61
C PHE A 519 7.14 4.89 0.88
N GLY A 520 7.26 5.68 -0.19
CA GLY A 520 7.67 7.09 -0.12
C GLY A 520 9.10 7.29 0.41
N SER A 521 9.98 6.30 0.27
CA SER A 521 11.43 6.51 0.35
C SER A 521 11.93 7.10 -0.96
N SER A 522 12.96 7.95 -0.90
CA SER A 522 13.76 8.25 -2.09
C SER A 522 14.37 6.96 -2.64
N LYS A 523 14.58 6.90 -3.94
CA LYS A 523 15.23 5.78 -4.63
C LYS A 523 16.39 6.33 -5.46
N PRO A 524 17.55 5.66 -5.49
CA PRO A 524 18.58 5.99 -6.46
C PRO A 524 18.08 5.58 -7.85
N ASN A 525 18.27 6.46 -8.85
CA ASN A 525 18.03 6.09 -10.25
C ASN A 525 19.10 5.08 -10.68
N ILE A 526 18.69 3.84 -10.95
CA ILE A 526 19.57 2.72 -11.32
C ILE A 526 19.34 2.38 -12.80
N THR A 527 20.36 2.60 -13.63
CA THR A 527 20.37 2.10 -15.01
C THR A 527 20.98 0.70 -15.06
N ALA A 528 20.24 -0.26 -15.64
CA ALA A 528 20.69 -1.64 -15.80
C ALA A 528 21.10 -1.93 -17.26
N TYR A 529 22.32 -2.40 -17.46
CA TYR A 529 22.81 -2.96 -18.71
C TYR A 529 22.88 -4.49 -18.59
N ILE A 530 22.11 -5.19 -19.41
CA ILE A 530 22.11 -6.65 -19.53
C ILE A 530 22.49 -6.97 -20.98
N PRO A 531 23.58 -7.72 -21.24
CA PRO A 531 24.00 -8.07 -22.60
C PRO A 531 22.89 -8.81 -23.36
N SER A 532 22.48 -8.28 -24.52
CA SER A 532 21.49 -8.89 -25.40
C SER A 532 21.87 -8.67 -26.86
N PRO A 533 21.95 -9.72 -27.71
CA PRO A 533 21.80 -11.13 -27.36
C PRO A 533 22.91 -11.62 -26.43
N LEU A 534 22.57 -12.60 -25.57
CA LEU A 534 23.57 -13.31 -24.75
C LEU A 534 24.58 -14.02 -25.69
N PRO A 535 25.90 -14.00 -25.40
CA PRO A 535 26.86 -14.65 -26.27
C PRO A 535 26.64 -16.17 -26.26
N PRO A 536 26.41 -16.82 -27.42
CA PRO A 536 25.92 -18.20 -27.46
C PRO A 536 26.90 -19.25 -26.90
N ASP A 537 28.19 -18.91 -26.81
CA ASP A 537 29.26 -19.80 -26.34
C ASP A 537 29.93 -19.32 -25.03
N ALA A 538 29.42 -18.27 -24.38
CA ALA A 538 30.04 -17.76 -23.15
C ALA A 538 29.61 -18.58 -21.92
N ALA A 539 30.58 -19.07 -21.15
CA ALA A 539 30.35 -19.82 -19.91
C ALA A 539 29.64 -18.99 -18.82
N SER A 540 29.77 -17.67 -18.87
CA SER A 540 29.08 -16.72 -18.01
C SER A 540 28.85 -15.39 -18.73
N TRP A 541 27.93 -14.58 -18.21
CA TRP A 541 27.65 -13.23 -18.68
C TRP A 541 27.48 -12.28 -17.49
N THR A 542 27.70 -10.98 -17.71
CA THR A 542 27.70 -9.97 -16.64
C THR A 542 26.61 -8.93 -16.88
N ALA A 543 25.70 -8.77 -15.92
CA ALA A 543 24.86 -7.58 -15.81
C ALA A 543 25.65 -6.46 -15.12
N SER A 544 25.51 -5.23 -15.62
CA SER A 544 26.09 -4.03 -15.01
C SER A 544 24.96 -3.10 -14.58
N PHE A 545 24.86 -2.84 -13.29
CA PHE A 545 23.95 -1.85 -12.71
C PHE A 545 24.76 -0.61 -12.38
N THR A 546 24.32 0.55 -12.83
CA THR A 546 25.03 1.82 -12.64
C THR A 546 24.09 2.88 -12.06
N TRP A 547 24.62 3.76 -11.23
CA TRP A 547 23.86 4.85 -10.63
C TRP A 547 24.77 6.06 -10.34
N ALA A 548 24.18 7.25 -10.26
CA ALA A 548 24.89 8.47 -9.91
C ALA A 548 25.17 8.56 -8.41
N ALA A 549 26.20 9.32 -8.03
CA ALA A 549 26.40 9.72 -6.64
C ALA A 549 25.21 10.56 -6.16
N SER A 550 24.77 10.34 -4.91
CA SER A 550 23.60 11.00 -4.34
C SER A 550 23.94 11.64 -3.01
N THR A 551 23.58 12.92 -2.83
CA THR A 551 23.67 13.63 -1.54
C THR A 551 22.48 13.35 -0.62
N ALA A 552 21.48 12.60 -1.09
CA ALA A 552 20.28 12.23 -0.34
C ALA A 552 20.36 10.82 0.29
N HIS A 553 21.45 10.10 0.08
CA HIS A 553 21.66 8.73 0.54
C HIS A 553 23.13 8.58 0.97
N ASP A 554 23.41 7.80 2.01
CA ASP A 554 24.80 7.56 2.46
C ASP A 554 25.51 6.49 1.60
N GLY A 555 24.74 5.60 0.97
CA GLY A 555 25.25 4.51 0.15
C GLY A 555 24.14 3.71 -0.54
N ILE A 556 24.54 2.62 -1.19
CA ILE A 556 23.64 1.64 -1.81
C ILE A 556 23.99 0.22 -1.35
N SER A 557 23.00 -0.66 -1.43
CA SER A 557 23.16 -2.10 -1.27
C SER A 557 22.39 -2.80 -2.38
N ALA A 558 23.00 -3.76 -3.06
CA ALA A 558 22.31 -4.58 -4.06
C ALA A 558 22.10 -6.01 -3.54
N LEU A 559 20.87 -6.49 -3.66
CA LEU A 559 20.47 -7.84 -3.26
C LEU A 559 20.20 -8.69 -4.51
N VAL A 560 20.71 -9.92 -4.50
CA VAL A 560 20.39 -10.97 -5.46
C VAL A 560 19.80 -12.13 -4.67
N ASN A 561 18.57 -12.56 -4.99
CA ASN A 561 17.85 -13.61 -4.26
C ASN A 561 17.76 -13.34 -2.74
N ASP A 562 17.46 -12.09 -2.36
CA ASP A 562 17.35 -11.61 -0.97
C ASP A 562 18.67 -11.71 -0.15
N VAL A 563 19.80 -11.93 -0.84
CA VAL A 563 21.16 -11.89 -0.27
C VAL A 563 21.87 -10.62 -0.72
N GLU A 564 22.39 -9.84 0.23
CA GLU A 564 23.25 -8.68 -0.08
C GLU A 564 24.55 -9.15 -0.75
N ARG A 565 24.76 -8.78 -2.01
CA ARG A 565 25.95 -9.13 -2.81
C ARG A 565 26.90 -7.97 -3.03
N PHE A 566 26.43 -6.75 -2.82
CA PHE A 566 27.20 -5.54 -3.03
C PHE A 566 26.74 -4.44 -2.07
N ARG A 567 27.70 -3.63 -1.61
CA ARG A 567 27.48 -2.45 -0.78
C ARG A 567 28.57 -1.43 -1.12
N ALA A 568 28.20 -0.17 -1.29
CA ALA A 568 29.12 0.95 -1.48
C ALA A 568 28.55 2.22 -0.83
N PHE A 569 29.42 3.10 -0.34
CA PHE A 569 29.05 4.40 0.21
C PHE A 569 29.35 5.51 -0.79
N PHE A 570 28.57 6.59 -0.78
CA PHE A 570 28.72 7.67 -1.75
C PHE A 570 29.87 8.63 -1.41
N GLU A 571 30.32 8.67 -0.15
CA GLU A 571 31.50 9.44 0.27
C GLU A 571 32.83 8.81 -0.20
N ASP A 572 32.84 7.52 -0.55
CA ASP A 572 34.06 6.77 -0.90
C ASP A 572 34.58 7.06 -2.34
N GLY A 573 33.88 7.87 -3.15
CA GLY A 573 34.41 8.34 -4.44
C GLY A 573 33.45 9.10 -5.37
N ASP A 574 33.99 10.12 -6.05
CA ASP A 574 33.27 11.11 -6.88
C ASP A 574 32.70 10.60 -8.24
N GLY A 575 32.69 9.28 -8.47
CA GLY A 575 32.36 8.69 -9.78
C GLY A 575 30.97 8.03 -9.86
N PRO A 576 30.45 7.77 -11.08
CA PRO A 576 29.29 6.89 -11.26
C PRO A 576 29.63 5.50 -10.73
N GLN A 577 28.81 5.01 -9.81
CA GLN A 577 29.07 3.80 -9.06
C GLN A 577 28.46 2.60 -9.81
N VAL A 578 29.15 1.44 -9.76
CA VAL A 578 28.83 0.27 -10.60
C VAL A 578 28.81 -1.02 -9.79
N PHE A 579 27.74 -1.78 -9.92
CA PHE A 579 27.63 -3.17 -9.46
C PHE A 579 27.61 -4.09 -10.68
N ASN A 580 28.62 -4.95 -10.80
CA ASN A 580 28.69 -5.97 -11.83
C ASN A 580 28.30 -7.32 -11.22
N TRP A 581 27.24 -7.95 -11.74
CA TRP A 581 26.80 -9.29 -11.36
C TRP A 581 27.07 -10.28 -12.50
N THR A 582 27.97 -11.23 -12.27
CA THR A 582 28.30 -12.27 -13.24
C THR A 582 27.52 -13.54 -12.95
N ARG A 583 26.68 -13.96 -13.89
CA ARG A 583 25.88 -15.18 -13.83
C ARG A 583 26.47 -16.26 -14.73
N GLU A 584 26.54 -17.49 -14.24
CA GLU A 584 26.90 -18.65 -15.05
C GLU A 584 25.79 -18.98 -16.05
N SER A 585 26.15 -19.25 -17.31
CA SER A 585 25.19 -19.55 -18.37
C SER A 585 24.50 -20.90 -18.17
N ALA A 586 25.15 -21.83 -17.47
CA ALA A 586 24.62 -23.16 -17.14
C ALA A 586 23.69 -23.18 -15.92
N LEU A 587 23.49 -22.06 -15.21
CA LEU A 587 22.60 -22.01 -14.06
C LEU A 587 21.14 -22.09 -14.53
N GLU A 588 20.40 -23.13 -14.13
CA GLU A 588 19.01 -23.37 -14.56
C GLU A 588 17.96 -22.63 -13.73
N VAL A 589 18.34 -22.04 -12.59
CA VAL A 589 17.44 -21.25 -11.73
C VAL A 589 17.47 -19.74 -12.05
N PRO A 590 16.35 -19.02 -11.89
CA PRO A 590 16.31 -17.57 -12.05
C PRO A 590 17.10 -16.85 -10.95
N GLU A 591 17.59 -15.65 -11.23
CA GLU A 591 18.19 -14.76 -10.22
C GLU A 591 17.38 -13.46 -10.16
N TYR A 592 16.93 -13.11 -8.95
CA TYR A 592 16.09 -11.94 -8.73
C TYR A 592 16.91 -10.78 -8.19
N VAL A 593 17.06 -9.74 -9.02
CA VAL A 593 17.57 -8.43 -8.62
C VAL A 593 16.40 -7.47 -8.52
N HIS A 594 16.09 -7.02 -7.31
CA HIS A 594 14.98 -6.12 -7.05
C HIS A 594 15.34 -4.67 -7.33
N ALA A 595 15.19 -4.25 -8.59
CA ALA A 595 15.05 -2.85 -8.96
C ALA A 595 13.57 -2.54 -9.19
N SER A 596 12.92 -1.86 -8.24
CA SER A 596 11.55 -1.36 -8.43
C SER A 596 11.45 0.11 -8.04
N GLY A 597 11.05 0.94 -8.99
CA GLY A 597 10.58 2.30 -8.77
C GLY A 597 9.16 2.45 -9.33
N PRO A 598 8.42 3.50 -8.94
CA PRO A 598 7.38 4.08 -9.81
C PRO A 598 8.00 4.82 -11.02
N GLU A 599 9.33 4.90 -11.04
CA GLU A 599 10.19 5.57 -12.01
C GLU A 599 10.28 4.81 -13.34
N GLN A 600 10.73 5.54 -14.36
CA GLN A 600 10.92 5.05 -15.72
C GLN A 600 11.93 3.89 -15.74
N ALA A 601 11.56 2.75 -16.33
CA ALA A 601 12.44 1.57 -16.41
C ALA A 601 13.73 1.82 -17.21
N PHE A 602 13.69 2.78 -18.14
CA PHE A 602 14.83 3.26 -18.92
C PHE A 602 14.68 4.76 -19.17
N THR A 603 15.79 5.50 -19.05
CA THR A 603 15.83 6.95 -19.27
C THR A 603 17.04 7.29 -20.12
N PHE A 604 16.86 8.06 -21.19
CA PHE A 604 17.95 8.53 -22.05
C PHE A 604 17.80 10.02 -22.28
N ASN A 605 18.79 10.79 -21.84
CA ASN A 605 18.85 12.23 -22.04
C ASN A 605 20.17 12.59 -22.71
N HIS A 606 20.14 13.52 -23.66
CA HIS A 606 21.33 13.95 -24.39
C HIS A 606 21.15 15.35 -24.97
N GLY A 607 22.27 16.05 -25.16
CA GLY A 607 22.32 17.39 -25.71
C GLY A 607 22.17 18.51 -24.68
N ASN A 608 22.25 19.75 -25.16
CA ASN A 608 22.12 20.95 -24.34
C ASN A 608 20.65 21.35 -24.22
N LEU A 609 20.24 21.71 -23.00
CA LEU A 609 18.91 22.20 -22.69
C LEU A 609 18.64 23.53 -23.40
N LYS A 610 19.64 24.40 -23.54
CA LYS A 610 19.48 25.73 -24.13
C LYS A 610 20.57 26.01 -25.16
N THR A 611 20.23 25.85 -26.44
CA THR A 611 21.21 25.99 -27.55
C THR A 611 21.59 27.45 -27.84
N ASN A 612 20.87 28.42 -27.28
CA ASN A 612 21.14 29.85 -27.41
C ASN A 612 22.00 30.45 -26.28
N GLU A 613 22.25 29.71 -25.20
CA GLU A 613 23.09 30.16 -24.08
C GLU A 613 24.52 29.62 -24.20
N THR A 614 25.50 30.35 -23.68
CA THR A 614 26.89 29.87 -23.56
C THR A 614 27.08 28.84 -22.43
N SER A 615 26.04 28.58 -21.63
CA SER A 615 26.07 27.58 -20.56
C SER A 615 25.60 26.22 -21.06
N SER A 616 26.45 25.20 -20.88
CA SER A 616 26.17 23.83 -21.30
C SER A 616 25.37 23.08 -20.24
N ILE A 617 24.15 23.53 -19.95
CA ILE A 617 23.21 22.78 -19.08
C ILE A 617 22.75 21.55 -19.88
N PRO A 618 23.00 20.31 -19.43
CA PRO A 618 22.53 19.12 -20.13
C PRO A 618 21.02 18.94 -19.99
N VAL A 619 20.40 18.26 -20.96
CA VAL A 619 19.03 17.75 -20.81
C VAL A 619 19.00 16.62 -19.78
N ASP A 620 17.93 16.58 -18.98
CA ASP A 620 17.59 15.54 -17.99
C ASP A 620 16.08 15.17 -18.06
N ASN A 621 15.59 14.38 -17.10
CA ASN A 621 14.18 13.91 -17.10
C ASN A 621 13.16 15.01 -16.75
N ASP A 622 13.57 16.05 -16.02
CA ASP A 622 12.71 17.15 -15.55
C ASP A 622 12.75 18.37 -16.49
N SER A 623 13.70 18.38 -17.42
CA SER A 623 13.78 19.29 -18.56
C SER A 623 12.45 19.37 -19.31
N ILE A 624 11.96 20.59 -19.49
CA ILE A 624 10.62 20.91 -19.98
C ILE A 624 10.66 21.30 -21.45
N PHE A 625 9.84 20.62 -22.26
CA PHE A 625 9.71 20.86 -23.70
C PHE A 625 8.29 21.35 -24.00
N ARG A 626 8.10 22.10 -25.10
CA ARG A 626 6.75 22.24 -25.66
C ARG A 626 6.34 20.90 -26.26
N ILE A 627 5.23 20.35 -25.79
CA ILE A 627 4.73 19.06 -26.31
C ILE A 627 3.68 19.26 -27.42
N ALA A 628 3.33 20.51 -27.71
CA ALA A 628 2.46 20.93 -28.79
C ALA A 628 1.22 20.02 -28.91
N SER A 629 1.05 19.32 -30.02
CA SER A 629 -0.17 18.55 -30.31
C SER A 629 -0.41 17.31 -29.43
N VAL A 630 0.51 16.96 -28.52
CA VAL A 630 0.24 16.03 -27.41
C VAL A 630 -0.82 16.60 -26.45
N SER A 631 -0.95 17.93 -26.34
CA SER A 631 -2.00 18.61 -25.54
C SER A 631 -3.42 18.09 -25.85
N LYS A 632 -3.66 17.66 -27.10
CA LYS A 632 -4.95 17.10 -27.54
C LYS A 632 -5.34 15.83 -26.79
N ASN A 633 -4.37 14.99 -26.47
CA ASN A 633 -4.60 13.78 -25.70
C ASN A 633 -5.05 14.14 -24.27
N LEU A 634 -4.46 15.18 -23.67
CA LEU A 634 -4.90 15.73 -22.38
C LEU A 634 -6.30 16.36 -22.48
N ALA A 635 -6.61 17.09 -23.54
CA ALA A 635 -7.95 17.66 -23.77
C ALA A 635 -9.03 16.56 -23.85
N VAL A 636 -8.76 15.46 -24.58
CA VAL A 636 -9.68 14.31 -24.63
C VAL A 636 -9.75 13.59 -23.27
N PHE A 637 -8.62 13.41 -22.58
CA PHE A 637 -8.61 12.86 -21.23
C PHE A 637 -9.45 13.69 -20.24
N SER A 638 -9.37 15.03 -20.34
CA SER A 638 -10.13 15.95 -19.50
C SER A 638 -11.65 15.78 -19.65
N ALA A 639 -12.13 15.38 -20.83
CA ALA A 639 -13.53 15.00 -21.05
C ALA A 639 -13.92 13.72 -20.29
N LEU A 640 -13.02 12.75 -20.15
CA LEU A 640 -13.25 11.55 -19.35
C LEU A 640 -13.28 11.87 -17.84
N VAL A 641 -12.47 12.84 -17.38
CA VAL A 641 -12.51 13.32 -16.00
C VAL A 641 -13.86 13.98 -15.69
N VAL A 642 -14.37 14.83 -16.58
CA VAL A 642 -15.68 15.47 -16.43
C VAL A 642 -16.84 14.46 -16.55
N GLU A 643 -16.80 13.49 -17.47
CA GLU A 643 -17.74 12.35 -17.53
C GLU A 643 -17.75 11.53 -16.22
N ASN A 644 -16.62 11.43 -15.52
CA ASN A 644 -16.54 10.71 -14.25
C ASN A 644 -17.10 11.55 -13.08
N LYS A 645 -16.85 12.87 -13.07
CA LYS A 645 -17.45 13.79 -12.10
C LYS A 645 -18.97 13.89 -12.27
N SER A 646 -19.48 14.07 -13.50
CA SER A 646 -20.91 14.26 -13.80
C SER A 646 -21.82 13.15 -13.27
N LYS A 647 -21.34 11.90 -13.19
CA LYS A 647 -22.05 10.74 -12.61
C LYS A 647 -22.48 10.93 -11.15
N HIS A 648 -21.86 11.86 -10.42
CA HIS A 648 -22.25 12.21 -9.05
C HIS A 648 -23.30 13.33 -8.99
N HIS A 649 -23.69 13.88 -10.14
CA HIS A 649 -24.62 15.01 -10.31
C HIS A 649 -25.78 14.65 -11.26
N PRO A 650 -26.62 13.63 -10.94
CA PRO A 650 -27.66 13.09 -11.83
C PRO A 650 -28.81 14.07 -12.18
N ASN A 651 -28.81 15.27 -11.60
CA ASN A 651 -29.74 16.35 -11.93
C ASN A 651 -29.27 17.23 -13.09
N LEU A 652 -28.01 17.07 -13.54
CA LEU A 652 -27.45 17.77 -14.70
C LEU A 652 -27.51 16.88 -15.94
N THR A 653 -27.34 17.48 -17.12
CA THR A 653 -27.27 16.76 -18.40
C THR A 653 -26.14 15.73 -18.39
N GLU A 654 -26.41 14.49 -18.82
CA GLU A 654 -25.41 13.42 -18.84
C GLU A 654 -24.26 13.77 -19.81
N PHE A 655 -23.07 14.05 -19.24
CA PHE A 655 -21.85 14.28 -20.01
C PHE A 655 -21.19 12.96 -20.40
N SER A 656 -21.05 12.72 -21.70
CA SER A 656 -20.40 11.55 -22.30
C SER A 656 -19.78 11.93 -23.65
N LEU A 657 -18.72 11.25 -24.08
CA LEU A 657 -18.16 11.46 -25.42
C LEU A 657 -19.21 11.25 -26.54
N ASP A 658 -20.21 10.40 -26.33
CA ASP A 658 -21.25 10.13 -27.32
C ASP A 658 -22.37 11.19 -27.36
N ALA A 659 -22.33 12.19 -26.48
CA ALA A 659 -23.34 13.25 -26.43
C ALA A 659 -23.08 14.35 -27.49
N PRO A 660 -24.14 14.93 -28.09
CA PRO A 660 -24.04 16.07 -29.02
C PRO A 660 -23.41 17.32 -28.37
N VAL A 661 -22.51 17.99 -29.10
CA VAL A 661 -21.79 19.20 -28.65
C VAL A 661 -22.76 20.29 -28.17
N ARG A 662 -23.88 20.46 -28.89
CA ARG A 662 -24.90 21.48 -28.62
C ARG A 662 -25.58 21.37 -27.25
N HIS A 663 -25.44 20.26 -26.54
CA HIS A 663 -25.98 20.09 -25.18
C HIS A 663 -25.16 20.84 -24.12
N PHE A 664 -23.84 20.98 -24.33
CA PHE A 664 -22.92 21.65 -23.39
C PHE A 664 -22.44 23.00 -23.92
N LEU A 665 -22.52 23.22 -25.24
CA LEU A 665 -22.28 24.51 -25.88
C LEU A 665 -23.50 24.90 -26.73
N PRO A 666 -24.54 25.53 -26.14
CA PRO A 666 -25.70 26.02 -26.89
C PRO A 666 -25.34 27.02 -28.01
N SER A 667 -24.20 27.71 -27.84
CA SER A 667 -23.58 28.62 -28.80
C SER A 667 -22.99 27.94 -30.03
N PHE A 668 -22.75 26.62 -30.02
CA PHE A 668 -22.24 25.88 -31.17
C PHE A 668 -23.27 25.83 -32.31
N ARG A 669 -22.86 26.33 -33.48
CA ARG A 669 -23.64 26.33 -34.73
C ARG A 669 -22.70 26.19 -35.94
N LEU A 670 -23.28 25.82 -37.07
CA LEU A 670 -22.67 25.71 -38.39
C LEU A 670 -23.56 26.44 -39.41
N PRO A 671 -23.11 26.64 -40.66
CA PRO A 671 -23.99 27.04 -41.76
C PRO A 671 -25.19 26.10 -41.91
N ASP A 672 -26.36 26.62 -42.30
CA ASP A 672 -27.64 25.88 -42.24
C ASP A 672 -27.63 24.55 -43.04
N GLU A 673 -26.94 24.51 -44.19
CA GLU A 673 -26.79 23.29 -45.01
C GLU A 673 -26.02 22.19 -44.25
N ASP A 674 -24.84 22.52 -43.72
CA ASP A 674 -24.01 21.60 -42.92
C ASP A 674 -24.69 21.23 -41.58
N TRP A 675 -25.46 22.15 -40.99
CA TRP A 675 -26.16 21.96 -39.72
C TRP A 675 -27.27 20.89 -39.83
N GLU A 676 -28.03 20.93 -40.93
CA GLU A 676 -29.06 19.93 -41.21
C GLU A 676 -28.49 18.63 -41.78
N ASP A 677 -27.37 18.66 -42.51
CA ASP A 677 -26.61 17.48 -42.95
C ASP A 677 -25.72 16.89 -41.82
N GLY A 678 -26.36 16.56 -40.70
CA GLY A 678 -25.73 15.91 -39.55
C GLY A 678 -24.90 16.81 -38.64
N GLY A 679 -24.59 18.06 -39.03
CA GLY A 679 -23.78 18.98 -38.23
C GLY A 679 -24.34 19.29 -36.84
N ARG A 680 -25.67 19.31 -36.68
CA ARG A 680 -26.33 19.46 -35.39
C ARG A 680 -26.14 18.26 -34.44
N ASP A 681 -25.76 17.12 -34.96
CA ASP A 681 -25.60 15.85 -34.25
C ASP A 681 -24.12 15.45 -34.07
N ILE A 682 -23.19 16.35 -34.40
CA ILE A 682 -21.76 16.23 -34.05
C ILE A 682 -21.62 15.97 -32.55
N THR A 683 -20.92 14.89 -32.20
CA THR A 683 -20.67 14.47 -30.81
C THR A 683 -19.29 14.89 -30.31
N LEU A 684 -19.11 14.91 -28.99
CA LEU A 684 -17.79 15.12 -28.37
C LEU A 684 -16.75 14.07 -28.82
N ARG A 685 -17.19 12.85 -29.17
CA ARG A 685 -16.35 11.79 -29.75
C ARG A 685 -15.87 12.16 -31.14
N MET A 686 -16.75 12.70 -32.00
CA MET A 686 -16.35 13.14 -33.35
C MET A 686 -15.31 14.27 -33.29
N LEU A 687 -15.41 15.16 -32.31
CA LEU A 687 -14.36 16.16 -32.03
C LEU A 687 -13.05 15.48 -31.58
N ALA A 688 -13.13 14.57 -30.61
CA ALA A 688 -11.98 13.86 -30.04
C ALA A 688 -11.25 12.94 -31.03
N SER A 689 -11.95 12.37 -32.01
CA SER A 689 -11.41 11.48 -33.05
C SER A 689 -11.21 12.16 -34.41
N HIS A 690 -11.22 13.50 -34.45
CA HIS A 690 -10.98 14.29 -35.66
C HIS A 690 -11.94 13.96 -36.83
N SER A 691 -13.19 13.57 -36.55
CA SER A 691 -14.16 13.12 -37.57
C SER A 691 -15.41 14.00 -37.67
N ALA A 692 -15.38 15.20 -37.10
CA ALA A 692 -16.50 16.15 -37.10
C ALA A 692 -16.64 17.00 -38.39
N GLY A 693 -15.77 16.82 -39.39
CA GLY A 693 -15.76 17.65 -40.61
C GLY A 693 -15.17 19.06 -40.44
N LEU A 694 -14.92 19.51 -39.21
CA LEU A 694 -14.40 20.84 -38.89
C LEU A 694 -12.99 21.09 -39.45
N SER A 695 -12.74 22.30 -39.94
CA SER A 695 -11.45 22.77 -40.46
C SER A 695 -10.30 22.59 -39.46
N ARG A 696 -9.05 22.66 -39.96
CA ARG A 696 -7.86 22.58 -39.10
C ARG A 696 -7.85 23.68 -38.04
N GLU A 697 -7.87 24.93 -38.50
CA GLU A 697 -7.86 26.15 -37.70
C GLU A 697 -9.16 26.95 -37.94
N SER A 698 -9.46 27.90 -37.05
CA SER A 698 -10.62 28.80 -37.11
C SER A 698 -10.44 29.99 -38.07
N TYR A 699 -9.35 30.03 -38.83
CA TYR A 699 -9.05 31.05 -39.83
C TYR A 699 -8.10 30.49 -40.89
N SER A 700 -8.03 31.15 -42.05
CA SER A 700 -7.03 30.83 -43.07
C SER A 700 -5.63 31.21 -42.56
N THR A 701 -4.66 30.31 -42.67
CA THR A 701 -3.28 30.54 -42.25
C THR A 701 -2.29 29.74 -43.11
N ASP A 702 -1.13 30.34 -43.37
CA ASP A 702 -0.03 29.70 -44.10
C ASP A 702 0.77 28.71 -43.23
N PHE A 703 0.32 28.39 -42.01
CA PHE A 703 0.99 27.51 -41.02
C PHE A 703 1.68 26.28 -41.62
N ASN A 704 0.99 25.52 -42.49
CA ASN A 704 1.55 24.31 -43.11
C ASN A 704 2.69 24.59 -44.12
N LEU A 705 2.75 25.80 -44.68
CA LEU A 705 3.79 26.24 -45.62
C LEU A 705 5.08 26.68 -44.91
N VAL A 706 4.99 26.98 -43.61
CA VAL A 706 6.10 27.56 -42.82
C VAL A 706 6.62 26.68 -41.70
N LEU A 707 5.88 25.62 -41.31
CA LEU A 707 6.25 24.65 -40.26
C LEU A 707 7.72 24.18 -40.33
N ASN A 708 8.18 23.81 -41.52
CA ASN A 708 9.53 23.26 -41.74
C ASN A 708 10.62 24.34 -41.90
N THR A 709 10.29 25.62 -41.77
CA THR A 709 11.22 26.74 -42.09
C THR A 709 11.83 27.41 -40.87
N GLY A 710 11.43 27.02 -39.66
CA GLY A 710 11.79 27.72 -38.41
C GLY A 710 11.10 29.08 -38.21
N LYS A 711 10.63 29.72 -39.29
CA LYS A 711 9.95 31.03 -39.31
C LYS A 711 8.50 31.01 -38.79
N ALA A 712 8.20 30.06 -37.91
CA ALA A 712 6.93 29.89 -37.20
C ALA A 712 6.51 31.04 -36.26
N ASP A 713 7.31 32.09 -36.12
CA ASP A 713 7.49 32.86 -34.87
C ASP A 713 6.25 33.64 -34.36
N ALA A 714 6.43 34.27 -33.19
CA ALA A 714 5.40 35.02 -32.50
C ALA A 714 4.83 36.19 -33.33
N GLU A 715 5.62 36.80 -34.21
CA GLU A 715 5.20 37.96 -35.01
C GLU A 715 4.44 37.54 -36.28
N THR A 716 4.77 36.38 -36.85
CA THR A 716 4.26 35.93 -38.15
C THR A 716 2.99 35.08 -38.06
N ILE A 717 3.05 33.91 -37.39
CA ILE A 717 1.88 33.02 -37.22
C ILE A 717 1.41 33.00 -35.76
N GLY A 718 2.35 33.15 -34.82
CA GLY A 718 2.06 33.08 -33.39
C GLY A 718 1.06 34.14 -32.90
N ALA A 719 1.04 35.35 -33.46
CA ALA A 719 0.12 36.41 -33.05
C ALA A 719 -1.36 35.99 -33.14
N ALA A 720 -1.75 35.27 -34.20
CA ALA A 720 -3.11 34.77 -34.37
C ALA A 720 -3.42 33.57 -33.44
N TRP A 721 -2.40 32.80 -33.03
CA TRP A 721 -2.54 31.74 -32.04
C TRP A 721 -2.63 32.29 -30.62
N ALA A 722 -1.86 33.33 -30.30
CA ALA A 722 -1.88 34.04 -29.01
C ALA A 722 -3.19 34.81 -28.78
N ALA A 723 -3.76 35.40 -29.84
CA ALA A 723 -5.02 36.12 -29.78
C ALA A 723 -6.28 35.23 -29.79
N ALA A 724 -6.14 33.91 -29.96
CA ALA A 724 -7.29 33.01 -30.07
C ALA A 724 -7.99 32.82 -28.71
N THR A 725 -9.28 33.17 -28.64
CA THR A 725 -10.16 32.87 -27.48
C THR A 725 -11.13 31.73 -27.80
N PRO A 726 -11.66 31.01 -26.80
CA PRO A 726 -12.67 29.98 -26.99
C PRO A 726 -13.90 30.48 -27.76
N GLU A 727 -14.37 31.69 -27.44
CA GLU A 727 -15.52 32.34 -28.08
C GLU A 727 -15.21 32.66 -29.55
N GLY A 728 -14.00 33.16 -29.83
CA GLY A 728 -13.56 33.46 -31.19
C GLY A 728 -13.48 32.22 -32.08
N VAL A 729 -13.05 31.07 -31.52
CA VAL A 729 -13.07 29.77 -32.22
C VAL A 729 -14.52 29.36 -32.53
N ILE A 730 -15.41 29.42 -31.54
CA ILE A 730 -16.84 29.06 -31.72
C ILE A 730 -17.51 29.98 -32.75
N GLU A 731 -17.31 31.29 -32.67
CA GLU A 731 -17.90 32.28 -33.60
C GLU A 731 -17.40 32.17 -35.05
N SER A 732 -16.22 31.59 -35.27
CA SER A 732 -15.73 31.33 -36.63
C SER A 732 -16.31 30.05 -37.22
N VAL A 733 -16.52 29.02 -36.41
CA VAL A 733 -17.12 27.75 -36.87
C VAL A 733 -18.54 27.96 -37.39
N LYS A 734 -19.31 28.89 -36.82
CA LYS A 734 -20.64 29.30 -37.34
C LYS A 734 -20.64 29.75 -38.80
N LYS A 735 -19.50 30.19 -39.33
CA LYS A 735 -19.34 30.82 -40.65
C LYS A 735 -18.52 29.95 -41.61
N THR A 736 -17.98 28.85 -41.11
CA THR A 736 -17.04 27.97 -41.83
C THR A 736 -17.75 26.69 -42.20
N ARG A 737 -17.71 26.33 -43.49
CA ARG A 737 -18.32 25.07 -43.95
C ARG A 737 -17.51 23.85 -43.53
N LEU A 738 -18.18 22.70 -43.42
CA LEU A 738 -17.49 21.43 -43.17
C LEU A 738 -16.65 21.00 -44.39
N MET A 739 -15.56 20.28 -44.12
CA MET A 739 -14.69 19.68 -45.15
C MET A 739 -15.27 18.38 -45.73
N PHE A 740 -16.18 17.74 -44.99
CA PHE A 740 -16.88 16.48 -45.29
C PHE A 740 -17.98 16.26 -44.25
N ALA A 741 -18.92 15.35 -44.51
CA ALA A 741 -20.06 15.12 -43.62
C ALA A 741 -19.59 14.53 -42.26
N PRO A 742 -20.22 14.88 -41.12
CA PRO A 742 -19.82 14.37 -39.81
C PRO A 742 -19.80 12.83 -39.74
N GLY A 743 -18.65 12.27 -39.35
CA GLY A 743 -18.44 10.82 -39.27
C GLY A 743 -18.08 10.13 -40.59
N GLU A 744 -17.98 10.85 -41.71
CA GLU A 744 -17.62 10.26 -43.01
C GLU A 744 -16.17 9.75 -43.05
N ARG A 745 -15.25 10.51 -42.43
CA ARG A 745 -13.80 10.22 -42.39
C ARG A 745 -13.14 10.92 -41.19
N ALA A 746 -11.86 10.64 -40.95
CA ALA A 746 -11.03 11.43 -40.03
C ALA A 746 -10.16 12.44 -40.81
N ALA A 747 -10.10 13.68 -40.34
CA ALA A 747 -9.12 14.69 -40.76
C ALA A 747 -8.78 15.63 -39.61
N TYR A 748 -7.48 15.83 -39.40
CA TYR A 748 -6.92 16.54 -38.27
C TYR A 748 -7.49 17.96 -38.07
N SER A 749 -8.00 18.23 -36.86
CA SER A 749 -8.60 19.51 -36.48
C SER A 749 -8.16 19.97 -35.10
N ASN A 750 -7.54 21.16 -35.00
CA ASN A 750 -7.31 21.84 -33.73
C ASN A 750 -8.62 22.42 -33.19
N VAL A 751 -9.40 23.07 -34.06
CA VAL A 751 -10.72 23.64 -33.77
C VAL A 751 -11.65 22.63 -33.10
N GLY A 752 -11.69 21.40 -33.59
CA GLY A 752 -12.51 20.35 -33.00
C GLY A 752 -12.12 20.06 -31.54
N ILE A 753 -10.83 19.96 -31.25
CA ILE A 753 -10.33 19.76 -29.88
C ILE A 753 -10.57 20.99 -28.99
N SER A 754 -10.45 22.20 -29.53
CA SER A 754 -10.77 23.43 -28.81
C SER A 754 -12.25 23.53 -28.44
N ILE A 755 -13.17 23.14 -29.34
CA ILE A 755 -14.61 23.07 -29.04
C ILE A 755 -14.90 21.97 -28.01
N LEU A 756 -14.24 20.82 -28.10
CA LEU A 756 -14.35 19.75 -27.11
C LEU A 756 -13.97 20.28 -25.72
N ALA A 757 -12.80 20.92 -25.60
CA ALA A 757 -12.33 21.50 -24.34
C ALA A 757 -13.26 22.61 -23.81
N SER A 758 -13.84 23.42 -24.70
CA SER A 758 -14.85 24.42 -24.33
C SER A 758 -16.11 23.76 -23.75
N ALA A 759 -16.59 22.66 -24.34
CA ALA A 759 -17.72 21.89 -23.81
C ALA A 759 -17.41 21.22 -22.46
N VAL A 760 -16.20 20.67 -22.32
CA VAL A 760 -15.69 20.08 -21.09
C VAL A 760 -15.67 21.11 -19.96
N VAL A 761 -15.06 22.28 -20.18
CA VAL A 761 -14.94 23.29 -19.11
C VAL A 761 -16.28 23.97 -18.81
N SER A 762 -17.14 24.18 -19.80
CA SER A 762 -18.49 24.71 -19.58
C SER A 762 -19.30 23.82 -18.64
N HIS A 763 -19.27 22.50 -18.83
CA HIS A 763 -19.97 21.58 -17.94
C HIS A 763 -19.24 21.33 -16.62
N TYR A 764 -17.90 21.40 -16.58
CA TYR A 764 -17.15 21.41 -15.32
C TYR A 764 -17.57 22.59 -14.44
N ASN A 765 -17.59 23.80 -14.99
CA ASN A 765 -18.03 25.02 -14.30
C ASN A 765 -19.50 24.93 -13.82
N GLU A 766 -20.37 24.27 -14.59
CA GLU A 766 -21.76 23.96 -14.17
C GLU A 766 -21.80 22.99 -12.96
N ILE A 767 -20.95 21.96 -12.95
CA ILE A 767 -20.84 20.97 -11.84
C ILE A 767 -20.32 21.62 -10.55
N THR A 768 -19.31 22.47 -10.64
CA THR A 768 -18.57 23.04 -9.50
C THR A 768 -19.08 24.40 -9.03
N GLY A 769 -19.76 25.16 -9.90
CA GLY A 769 -20.05 26.57 -9.70
C GLY A 769 -18.82 27.48 -9.86
N SER A 770 -17.78 27.03 -10.56
CA SER A 770 -16.59 27.85 -10.88
C SER A 770 -16.73 28.63 -12.19
N ASP A 771 -15.79 29.55 -12.43
CA ASP A 771 -15.61 30.27 -13.71
C ASP A 771 -14.15 30.10 -14.17
N SER A 772 -13.72 28.83 -14.24
CA SER A 772 -12.34 28.46 -14.60
C SER A 772 -12.18 28.37 -16.11
N SER A 773 -10.99 28.72 -16.62
CA SER A 773 -10.58 28.35 -17.98
C SER A 773 -10.26 26.85 -18.06
N TRP A 774 -10.27 26.28 -19.27
CA TRP A 774 -9.93 24.86 -19.45
C TRP A 774 -8.50 24.56 -18.97
N SER A 775 -7.57 25.47 -19.23
CA SER A 775 -6.16 25.36 -18.83
C SER A 775 -5.99 25.39 -17.31
N GLN A 776 -6.75 26.22 -16.60
CA GLN A 776 -6.79 26.23 -15.13
C GLN A 776 -7.33 24.90 -14.59
N PHE A 777 -8.48 24.45 -15.10
CA PHE A 777 -9.04 23.14 -14.76
C PHE A 777 -8.03 21.99 -14.97
N ALA A 778 -7.31 21.97 -16.09
CA ALA A 778 -6.29 20.97 -16.36
C ALA A 778 -5.13 21.00 -15.34
N MET A 779 -4.65 22.18 -14.96
CA MET A 779 -3.60 22.31 -13.94
C MET A 779 -4.11 21.93 -12.53
N ASP A 780 -5.27 22.45 -12.14
CA ASP A 780 -5.81 22.35 -10.78
C ASP A 780 -6.38 20.97 -10.45
N GLU A 781 -6.94 20.24 -11.43
CA GLU A 781 -7.57 18.93 -11.22
C GLU A 781 -6.77 17.75 -11.78
N ILE A 782 -6.05 17.94 -12.91
CA ILE A 782 -5.32 16.83 -13.57
C ILE A 782 -3.85 16.81 -13.16
N PHE A 783 -3.11 17.91 -13.36
CA PHE A 783 -1.67 17.92 -13.06
C PHE A 783 -1.41 17.76 -11.57
N SER A 784 -2.17 18.45 -10.70
CA SER A 784 -2.11 18.29 -9.25
C SER A 784 -2.37 16.83 -8.80
N SER A 785 -3.38 16.17 -9.36
CA SER A 785 -3.78 14.80 -9.02
C SER A 785 -2.80 13.73 -9.53
N LEU A 786 -1.94 14.07 -10.48
CA LEU A 786 -0.95 13.19 -11.09
C LEU A 786 0.49 13.57 -10.73
N ASP A 787 0.68 14.56 -9.85
CA ASP A 787 1.98 15.07 -9.43
C ASP A 787 2.85 15.56 -10.62
N MET A 788 2.22 16.21 -11.59
CA MET A 788 2.90 16.73 -12.79
C MET A 788 3.42 18.15 -12.54
N THR A 789 4.54 18.26 -11.81
CA THR A 789 5.07 19.53 -11.28
C THR A 789 5.87 20.36 -12.30
N HIS A 790 6.28 19.75 -13.40
CA HIS A 790 7.01 20.37 -14.52
C HIS A 790 6.10 20.54 -15.76
N SER A 791 4.79 20.57 -15.55
CA SER A 791 3.76 20.69 -16.60
C SER A 791 2.85 21.89 -16.36
N PHE A 792 2.64 22.71 -17.39
CA PHE A 792 1.83 23.93 -17.29
C PHE A 792 1.30 24.41 -18.64
N PHE A 793 0.39 25.39 -18.58
CA PHE A 793 -0.12 26.16 -19.72
C PHE A 793 0.17 27.66 -19.52
N GLY A 794 0.15 28.43 -20.61
CA GLY A 794 0.32 29.88 -20.57
C GLY A 794 1.78 30.32 -20.38
N VAL A 795 2.00 31.34 -19.52
CA VAL A 795 3.31 31.96 -19.27
C VAL A 795 4.20 31.03 -18.44
N ILE A 796 5.47 30.93 -18.82
CA ILE A 796 6.50 30.17 -18.09
C ILE A 796 6.61 30.68 -16.63
N PRO A 797 6.32 29.84 -15.61
CA PRO A 797 6.49 30.22 -14.20
C PRO A 797 7.94 30.47 -13.86
N ASP A 798 8.23 31.47 -13.01
CA ASP A 798 9.60 31.90 -12.70
C ASP A 798 10.48 30.77 -12.12
N GLY A 799 9.90 29.92 -11.27
CA GLY A 799 10.58 28.74 -10.71
C GLY A 799 10.88 27.62 -11.72
N LEU A 800 10.18 27.59 -12.87
CA LEU A 800 10.37 26.58 -13.92
C LEU A 800 11.30 27.06 -15.05
N ARG A 801 11.61 28.36 -15.14
CA ARG A 801 12.54 28.93 -16.15
C ARG A 801 13.90 28.19 -16.27
N PRO A 802 14.53 27.67 -15.19
CA PRO A 802 15.79 26.92 -15.32
C PRO A 802 15.68 25.64 -16.15
N TYR A 803 14.52 24.98 -16.12
CA TYR A 803 14.27 23.68 -16.74
C TYR A 803 13.76 23.78 -18.18
N ILE A 804 13.45 24.98 -18.68
CA ILE A 804 12.90 25.16 -20.04
C ILE A 804 13.97 24.86 -21.09
N GLY A 805 13.67 23.87 -21.95
CA GLY A 805 14.42 23.62 -23.16
C GLY A 805 14.22 24.73 -24.19
N VAL A 806 15.30 25.37 -24.63
CA VAL A 806 15.29 26.42 -25.65
C VAL A 806 16.06 25.93 -26.90
N PRO A 807 15.38 25.68 -28.04
CA PRO A 807 15.98 25.04 -29.19
C PRO A 807 17.11 25.83 -29.85
N GLY A 808 17.09 27.18 -29.75
CA GLY A 808 18.02 28.08 -30.44
C GLY A 808 17.50 28.55 -31.81
N GLY A 809 18.06 29.65 -32.31
CA GLY A 809 17.54 30.33 -33.51
C GLY A 809 16.10 30.83 -33.36
N PRO A 810 15.38 31.08 -34.46
CA PRO A 810 13.94 31.36 -34.43
C PRO A 810 13.16 30.16 -33.86
N ASN A 811 12.35 30.41 -32.82
CA ASN A 811 11.61 29.38 -32.08
C ASN A 811 10.37 29.99 -31.38
N TRP A 812 9.58 29.16 -30.66
CA TRP A 812 8.35 29.60 -29.96
C TRP A 812 8.49 29.74 -28.43
N ALA A 813 9.67 29.98 -27.85
CA ALA A 813 9.83 29.99 -26.40
C ALA A 813 8.90 31.04 -25.76
N ASP A 814 8.92 32.26 -26.29
CA ASP A 814 8.16 33.41 -25.80
C ASP A 814 6.69 33.45 -26.26
N LEU A 815 6.24 32.51 -27.11
CA LEU A 815 4.86 32.48 -27.62
C LEU A 815 3.88 31.94 -26.57
N VAL A 816 3.11 32.82 -25.93
CA VAL A 816 1.95 32.38 -25.14
C VAL A 816 0.84 31.99 -26.11
N VAL A 817 0.43 30.71 -26.10
CA VAL A 817 -0.72 30.24 -26.88
C VAL A 817 -2.00 30.76 -26.24
N GLY A 818 -2.96 31.23 -27.05
CA GLY A 818 -4.23 31.74 -26.55
C GLY A 818 -5.13 30.62 -26.02
N LEU A 819 -6.00 30.96 -25.07
CA LEU A 819 -6.91 30.00 -24.42
C LEU A 819 -7.81 29.22 -25.41
N GLY A 820 -8.05 29.76 -26.61
CA GLY A 820 -8.76 29.08 -27.69
C GLY A 820 -7.97 27.94 -28.36
N TYR A 821 -6.64 27.86 -28.20
CA TYR A 821 -5.79 26.79 -28.73
C TYR A 821 -4.89 26.10 -27.70
N ASP A 822 -4.88 26.54 -26.44
CA ASP A 822 -4.26 25.81 -25.33
C ASP A 822 -4.59 24.29 -25.33
N PRO A 823 -5.87 23.86 -25.48
CA PRO A 823 -6.22 22.44 -25.55
C PRO A 823 -5.63 21.71 -26.76
N ALA A 824 -5.33 22.44 -27.84
CA ALA A 824 -4.76 21.89 -29.05
C ALA A 824 -3.22 21.81 -28.99
N ALA A 825 -2.54 22.77 -28.32
CA ALA A 825 -1.09 22.91 -28.44
C ALA A 825 -0.34 23.65 -27.31
N GLY A 826 -1.02 24.18 -26.29
CA GLY A 826 -0.41 25.10 -25.32
C GLY A 826 0.46 24.45 -24.24
N MET A 827 0.46 23.13 -24.12
CA MET A 827 1.09 22.43 -23.00
C MET A 827 2.62 22.41 -23.09
N TRP A 828 3.23 22.72 -21.96
CA TRP A 828 4.61 22.40 -21.61
C TRP A 828 4.64 21.19 -20.67
N SER A 829 5.64 20.32 -20.78
CA SER A 829 5.80 19.16 -19.89
C SER A 829 7.22 18.58 -19.95
N SER A 830 7.58 17.77 -18.94
CA SER A 830 8.83 16.99 -18.88
C SER A 830 8.59 15.50 -19.21
N SER A 831 9.67 14.72 -19.37
CA SER A 831 9.54 13.29 -19.62
C SER A 831 9.01 12.56 -18.37
N ASN A 832 9.45 12.97 -17.18
CA ASN A 832 8.98 12.47 -15.89
C ASN A 832 7.45 12.62 -15.74
N ASP A 833 6.93 13.83 -15.99
CA ASP A 833 5.50 14.13 -15.83
C ASP A 833 4.62 13.34 -16.81
N LEU A 834 5.04 13.27 -18.08
CA LEU A 834 4.34 12.46 -19.08
C LEU A 834 4.38 10.97 -18.72
N SER A 835 5.48 10.46 -18.17
CA SER A 835 5.54 9.09 -17.68
C SER A 835 4.58 8.83 -16.51
N LYS A 836 4.45 9.77 -15.56
CA LYS A 836 3.44 9.68 -14.48
C LYS A 836 2.02 9.61 -15.07
N TYR A 837 1.72 10.43 -16.07
CA TYR A 837 0.43 10.43 -16.79
C TYR A 837 0.16 9.10 -17.51
N LEU A 838 1.10 8.64 -18.36
CA LEU A 838 0.97 7.38 -19.10
C LEU A 838 0.78 6.18 -18.18
N TYR A 839 1.61 6.06 -17.14
CA TYR A 839 1.52 4.95 -16.19
C TYR A 839 0.21 4.98 -15.40
N SER A 840 -0.08 6.11 -14.75
CA SER A 840 -1.19 6.22 -13.79
C SER A 840 -2.56 6.15 -14.46
N VAL A 841 -2.71 6.68 -15.68
CA VAL A 841 -3.98 6.70 -16.40
C VAL A 841 -4.13 5.48 -17.30
N TRP A 842 -3.14 5.22 -18.16
CA TRP A 842 -3.34 4.36 -19.31
C TRP A 842 -2.83 2.92 -19.11
N LEU A 843 -1.72 2.74 -18.38
CA LEU A 843 -1.08 1.42 -18.22
C LEU A 843 -1.46 0.67 -16.93
N SER A 844 -1.58 1.36 -15.80
CA SER A 844 -1.82 0.72 -14.50
C SER A 844 -3.05 -0.20 -14.53
N PRO A 845 -3.01 -1.42 -13.95
CA PRO A 845 -4.17 -2.33 -13.90
C PRO A 845 -5.42 -1.67 -13.29
N SER A 846 -5.23 -0.73 -12.37
CA SER A 846 -6.27 0.18 -11.89
C SER A 846 -5.88 1.61 -12.27
N PRO A 847 -6.59 2.27 -13.20
CA PRO A 847 -6.30 3.67 -13.55
C PRO A 847 -6.48 4.58 -12.32
N SER A 848 -5.85 5.75 -12.39
CA SER A 848 -6.10 6.87 -11.48
C SER A 848 -7.59 7.10 -11.30
N LYS A 849 -8.01 7.46 -10.08
CA LYS A 849 -9.41 7.71 -9.69
C LYS A 849 -10.11 8.78 -10.54
N LEU A 850 -9.33 9.57 -11.28
CA LEU A 850 -9.81 10.51 -12.30
C LEU A 850 -10.74 9.85 -13.34
N ILE A 851 -10.49 8.59 -13.74
CA ILE A 851 -11.33 7.86 -14.70
C ILE A 851 -11.63 6.41 -14.29
N THR A 852 -12.70 5.83 -14.84
CA THR A 852 -13.03 4.41 -14.67
C THR A 852 -12.35 3.51 -15.70
N ARG A 853 -12.17 2.22 -15.37
CA ARG A 853 -11.71 1.20 -16.33
C ARG A 853 -12.60 1.13 -17.60
N ALA A 854 -13.91 1.36 -17.45
CA ALA A 854 -14.84 1.37 -18.57
C ALA A 854 -14.58 2.54 -19.55
N GLN A 855 -14.29 3.73 -19.02
CA GLN A 855 -13.91 4.89 -19.83
C GLN A 855 -12.59 4.67 -20.56
N ARG A 856 -11.58 4.14 -19.86
CA ARG A 856 -10.29 3.79 -20.48
C ARG A 856 -10.48 2.85 -21.67
N ARG A 857 -11.26 1.77 -21.53
CA ARG A 857 -11.56 0.83 -22.63
C ARG A 857 -12.33 1.49 -23.79
N ARG A 858 -13.19 2.48 -23.52
CA ARG A 858 -13.88 3.27 -24.57
C ARG A 858 -13.00 4.29 -25.29
N SER A 859 -11.89 4.71 -24.68
CA SER A 859 -10.93 5.65 -25.28
C SER A 859 -9.80 4.91 -26.01
N LEU A 860 -9.35 3.77 -25.49
CA LEU A 860 -8.41 2.85 -26.17
C LEU A 860 -9.14 1.96 -27.21
N LYS A 861 -9.94 2.59 -28.08
CA LYS A 861 -10.64 1.95 -29.19
C LYS A 861 -10.51 2.82 -30.45
N PRO A 862 -10.18 2.24 -31.62
CA PRO A 862 -10.22 2.98 -32.88
C PRO A 862 -11.65 3.37 -33.27
N ASN A 863 -11.77 4.57 -33.84
CA ASN A 863 -12.97 5.11 -34.48
C ASN A 863 -12.95 4.90 -36.00
N PHE A 864 -11.79 5.11 -36.63
CA PHE A 864 -11.58 4.96 -38.08
C PHE A 864 -10.32 4.14 -38.35
N ALA A 865 -10.36 3.34 -39.42
CA ALA A 865 -9.17 2.77 -40.05
C ALA A 865 -8.79 3.64 -41.25
N LEU A 866 -7.50 3.89 -41.46
CA LEU A 866 -7.04 4.57 -42.68
C LEU A 866 -6.89 3.55 -43.82
N PRO A 867 -7.03 3.97 -45.10
CA PRO A 867 -6.92 3.06 -46.25
C PRO A 867 -5.53 2.40 -46.46
N ASP A 868 -4.53 2.73 -45.64
CA ASP A 868 -3.19 2.14 -45.70
C ASP A 868 -3.07 0.76 -45.02
N GLY A 869 -4.09 0.37 -44.24
CA GLY A 869 -4.10 -0.90 -43.47
C GLY A 869 -3.12 -0.94 -42.29
N LYS A 870 -2.50 0.18 -41.93
CA LYS A 870 -1.46 0.30 -40.89
C LYS A 870 -1.85 1.25 -39.76
N GLN A 871 -2.64 2.27 -40.07
CA GLN A 871 -2.97 3.34 -39.14
C GLN A 871 -4.47 3.37 -38.83
N LEU A 872 -4.79 3.60 -37.56
CA LEU A 872 -6.14 3.82 -37.07
C LEU A 872 -6.19 5.16 -36.32
N VAL A 873 -7.38 5.75 -36.19
CA VAL A 873 -7.62 7.00 -35.45
C VAL A 873 -8.61 6.72 -34.34
N GLY A 874 -8.27 7.08 -33.10
CA GLY A 874 -9.14 6.98 -31.92
C GLY A 874 -9.33 8.32 -31.21
N PRO A 875 -10.14 8.38 -30.14
CA PRO A 875 -10.36 9.61 -29.37
C PRO A 875 -9.07 10.05 -28.67
N GLY A 876 -8.40 11.08 -29.20
CA GLY A 876 -7.12 11.57 -28.69
C GLY A 876 -5.89 10.71 -29.07
N TRP A 877 -6.04 9.74 -29.97
CA TRP A 877 -5.00 8.76 -30.31
C TRP A 877 -4.77 8.63 -31.83
N GLU A 878 -3.51 8.73 -32.21
CA GLU A 878 -2.93 8.26 -33.47
C GLU A 878 -2.45 6.82 -33.20
N ILE A 879 -3.05 5.82 -33.86
CA ILE A 879 -2.85 4.41 -33.52
C ILE A 879 -2.10 3.73 -34.65
N ASP A 880 -0.88 3.26 -34.39
CA ASP A 880 -0.07 2.50 -35.34
C ASP A 880 -0.12 1.00 -35.03
N LEU A 881 -0.29 0.18 -36.07
CA LEU A 881 -0.29 -1.28 -35.97
C LEU A 881 1.11 -1.82 -36.26
N LYS A 882 1.71 -2.50 -35.26
CA LYS A 882 2.97 -3.25 -35.42
C LYS A 882 2.70 -4.74 -35.38
N THR A 883 2.94 -5.41 -36.51
CA THR A 883 3.00 -6.86 -36.58
C THR A 883 4.40 -7.37 -36.20
N ILE A 884 4.45 -8.43 -35.40
CA ILE A 884 5.67 -9.22 -35.16
C ILE A 884 5.43 -10.67 -35.59
N ASP A 885 6.48 -11.32 -36.08
CA ASP A 885 6.51 -12.77 -36.22
C ASP A 885 6.56 -13.40 -34.82
N THR A 886 5.74 -14.43 -34.57
CA THR A 886 5.75 -15.18 -33.31
C THR A 886 6.21 -16.62 -33.47
N THR A 887 6.55 -17.05 -34.68
CA THR A 887 6.88 -18.45 -34.97
C THR A 887 8.19 -18.90 -34.33
N SER A 888 8.08 -19.90 -33.46
CA SER A 888 9.08 -20.96 -33.44
C SER A 888 8.95 -21.79 -34.72
N LYS A 889 10.04 -22.38 -35.25
CA LYS A 889 10.03 -23.18 -36.50
C LYS A 889 9.28 -24.53 -36.40
N SER A 890 8.27 -24.63 -35.53
CA SER A 890 7.55 -25.85 -35.14
C SER A 890 6.04 -25.77 -35.38
N SER A 891 5.47 -24.60 -35.67
CA SER A 891 4.03 -24.44 -35.94
C SER A 891 3.69 -24.70 -37.41
N SER A 892 2.50 -25.27 -37.65
CA SER A 892 1.93 -25.48 -38.99
C SER A 892 1.18 -24.24 -39.52
N ILE A 893 0.91 -23.27 -38.66
CA ILE A 893 0.15 -22.04 -38.93
C ILE A 893 1.09 -20.85 -38.78
N LEU A 894 1.14 -19.98 -39.81
CA LEU A 894 1.82 -18.68 -39.73
C LEU A 894 1.15 -17.82 -38.65
N SER A 895 1.76 -17.72 -37.48
CA SER A 895 1.29 -16.87 -36.40
C SER A 895 2.05 -15.53 -36.42
N GLU A 896 1.52 -14.59 -37.18
CA GLU A 896 1.84 -13.17 -37.00
C GLU A 896 0.96 -12.59 -35.90
N LYS A 897 1.50 -11.68 -35.08
CA LYS A 897 0.77 -11.03 -33.99
C LYS A 897 0.88 -9.52 -34.06
N THR A 898 -0.26 -8.87 -34.26
CA THR A 898 -0.35 -7.42 -34.37
C THR A 898 -0.66 -6.78 -33.02
N TYR A 899 0.15 -5.78 -32.65
CA TYR A 899 -0.03 -4.94 -31.49
C TYR A 899 -0.35 -3.51 -31.93
N ALA A 900 -1.30 -2.86 -31.24
CA ALA A 900 -1.61 -1.46 -31.45
C ALA A 900 -0.83 -0.58 -30.48
N SER A 901 -0.02 0.35 -31.01
CA SER A 901 0.55 1.46 -30.24
C SER A 901 -0.42 2.64 -30.31
N PHE A 902 -0.99 3.01 -29.16
CA PHE A 902 -1.87 4.17 -29.03
C PHE A 902 -1.02 5.37 -28.66
N GLY A 903 -0.73 6.23 -29.64
CA GLY A 903 0.18 7.35 -29.46
C GLY A 903 -0.35 8.71 -29.85
N LYS A 904 0.49 9.73 -29.68
CA LYS A 904 0.21 11.09 -30.13
C LYS A 904 1.52 11.84 -30.40
N ALA A 905 1.65 12.37 -31.61
CA ALA A 905 2.72 13.29 -32.00
C ALA A 905 2.45 14.73 -31.55
N GLY A 906 3.52 15.44 -31.21
CA GLY A 906 3.59 16.88 -31.01
C GLY A 906 4.69 17.48 -31.89
N ASP A 907 4.39 18.60 -32.55
CA ASP A 907 5.34 19.30 -33.41
C ASP A 907 5.01 20.80 -33.41
N GLY A 908 6.02 21.65 -33.23
CA GLY A 908 5.88 23.10 -33.32
C GLY A 908 7.07 23.86 -32.72
N GLY A 909 7.45 24.96 -33.37
CA GLY A 909 8.36 25.97 -32.78
C GLY A 909 9.80 25.57 -32.50
N GLY A 910 10.25 24.40 -32.99
CA GLY A 910 11.57 23.84 -32.68
C GLY A 910 11.53 22.63 -31.74
N TRP A 911 10.39 22.35 -31.08
CA TRP A 911 10.18 21.15 -30.25
C TRP A 911 9.39 20.07 -30.99
N HIS A 912 9.70 18.81 -30.67
CA HIS A 912 8.95 17.65 -31.11
C HIS A 912 8.73 16.70 -29.94
N ALA A 913 7.55 16.08 -29.90
CA ALA A 913 7.17 15.15 -28.86
C ALA A 913 6.48 13.93 -29.46
N TRP A 914 6.62 12.80 -28.78
CA TRP A 914 5.79 11.62 -28.97
C TRP A 914 5.51 10.99 -27.61
N ILE A 915 4.26 10.58 -27.41
CA ILE A 915 3.86 9.70 -26.32
C ILE A 915 3.14 8.49 -26.91
N ASP A 916 3.26 7.31 -26.30
CA ASP A 916 2.36 6.19 -26.56
C ASP A 916 2.18 5.23 -25.40
N VAL A 917 1.21 4.32 -25.57
CA VAL A 917 1.03 3.10 -24.77
C VAL A 917 0.73 1.91 -25.66
N ILE A 918 1.21 0.74 -25.26
CA ILE A 918 0.83 -0.56 -25.82
C ILE A 918 0.18 -1.37 -24.69
N PRO A 919 -1.14 -1.19 -24.45
CA PRO A 919 -1.83 -1.69 -23.27
C PRO A 919 -1.73 -3.22 -23.10
N ASN A 920 -1.73 -3.96 -24.22
CA ASN A 920 -1.61 -5.42 -24.26
C ASN A 920 -0.25 -5.94 -23.77
N LEU A 921 0.79 -5.09 -23.75
CA LEU A 921 2.14 -5.41 -23.27
C LEU A 921 2.50 -4.66 -21.97
N GLY A 922 1.64 -3.76 -21.49
CA GLY A 922 1.77 -3.10 -20.19
C GLY A 922 2.85 -2.02 -20.10
N TYR A 923 3.36 -1.51 -21.23
CA TYR A 923 4.33 -0.42 -21.28
C TYR A 923 3.93 0.68 -22.27
N GLY A 924 4.63 1.82 -22.20
CA GLY A 924 4.51 2.93 -23.14
C GLY A 924 5.79 3.77 -23.10
N ILE A 925 5.99 4.66 -24.08
CA ILE A 925 7.19 5.51 -24.15
C ILE A 925 6.85 7.00 -24.23
N VAL A 926 7.82 7.82 -23.80
CA VAL A 926 7.84 9.27 -23.98
C VAL A 926 9.13 9.61 -24.72
N VAL A 927 9.03 10.39 -25.80
CA VAL A 927 10.18 10.90 -26.55
C VAL A 927 10.01 12.40 -26.72
N LEU A 928 10.91 13.19 -26.13
CA LEU A 928 10.96 14.64 -26.27
C LEU A 928 12.27 15.02 -26.98
N SER A 929 12.20 15.92 -27.96
CA SER A 929 13.38 16.46 -28.65
C SER A 929 13.18 17.92 -29.02
N GLN A 930 14.29 18.61 -29.28
CA GLN A 930 14.30 19.96 -29.82
C GLN A 930 15.42 20.13 -30.86
N HIS A 931 15.27 21.08 -31.78
CA HIS A 931 16.30 21.44 -32.76
C HIS A 931 16.34 22.96 -32.99
N SER A 932 17.55 23.48 -33.18
CA SER A 932 17.76 24.91 -33.47
C SER A 932 17.24 25.27 -34.85
N GLY A 933 16.65 26.45 -34.98
CA GLY A 933 16.28 27.06 -36.27
C GLY A 933 17.46 27.68 -37.04
N LEU A 934 18.70 27.39 -36.64
CA LEU A 934 19.93 27.84 -37.30
C LEU A 934 20.39 26.84 -38.37
N GLU A 935 21.23 27.31 -39.29
CA GLU A 935 21.98 26.45 -40.23
C GLU A 935 22.87 25.46 -39.45
N ASP A 936 23.20 24.33 -40.08
CA ASP A 936 23.94 23.17 -39.54
C ASP A 936 23.25 22.29 -38.46
N TYR A 937 22.02 22.59 -38.03
CA TYR A 937 21.26 21.72 -37.11
C TYR A 937 20.27 20.79 -37.84
N VAL A 938 20.17 19.54 -37.38
CA VAL A 938 19.28 18.51 -37.94
C VAL A 938 18.23 18.09 -36.92
N ARG A 939 16.97 18.02 -37.37
CA ARG A 939 15.84 17.54 -36.56
C ARG A 939 15.96 16.06 -36.21
N ILE A 940 15.83 15.75 -34.91
CA ILE A 940 15.53 14.40 -34.43
C ILE A 940 14.01 14.16 -34.53
N VAL A 941 13.60 13.13 -35.28
CA VAL A 941 12.19 12.77 -35.49
C VAL A 941 11.73 11.77 -34.43
N PRO A 942 10.79 12.11 -33.52
CA PRO A 942 10.40 11.23 -32.42
C PRO A 942 9.79 9.90 -32.86
N THR A 943 9.05 9.86 -33.97
CA THR A 943 8.46 8.62 -34.50
C THR A 943 9.51 7.63 -35.00
N SER A 944 10.64 8.09 -35.54
CA SER A 944 11.76 7.21 -35.92
C SER A 944 12.43 6.58 -34.69
N ILE A 945 12.53 7.31 -33.58
CA ILE A 945 12.99 6.76 -32.29
C ILE A 945 11.99 5.72 -31.78
N ARG A 946 10.70 6.07 -31.74
CA ARG A 946 9.61 5.17 -31.37
C ARG A 946 9.67 3.85 -32.14
N ASP A 947 9.77 3.90 -33.46
CA ASP A 947 9.81 2.69 -34.30
C ASP A 947 11.01 1.82 -33.95
N THR A 948 12.20 2.43 -33.83
CA THR A 948 13.43 1.74 -33.43
C THR A 948 13.33 1.10 -32.04
N VAL A 949 12.69 1.79 -31.09
CA VAL A 949 12.49 1.30 -29.71
C VAL A 949 11.46 0.17 -29.68
N HIS A 950 10.34 0.30 -30.40
CA HIS A 950 9.30 -0.72 -30.44
C HIS A 950 9.71 -1.98 -31.20
N ASP A 951 10.61 -1.88 -32.19
CA ASP A 951 11.24 -3.03 -32.86
C ASP A 951 12.04 -3.91 -31.88
N ILE A 952 12.50 -3.34 -30.76
CA ILE A 952 13.17 -4.06 -29.67
C ILE A 952 12.17 -4.47 -28.58
N LEU A 953 11.34 -3.53 -28.12
CA LEU A 953 10.49 -3.74 -26.93
C LEU A 953 9.26 -4.60 -27.21
N ILE A 954 8.58 -4.49 -28.36
CA ILE A 954 7.37 -5.28 -28.64
C ILE A 954 7.69 -6.78 -28.64
N PRO A 955 8.72 -7.29 -29.35
CA PRO A 955 9.10 -8.71 -29.27
C PRO A 955 9.53 -9.14 -27.85
N ALA A 956 10.30 -8.31 -27.14
CA ALA A 956 10.79 -8.64 -25.81
C ALA A 956 9.66 -8.77 -24.78
N PHE A 957 8.74 -7.81 -24.73
CA PHE A 957 7.58 -7.85 -23.85
C PHE A 957 6.58 -8.93 -24.26
N ALA A 958 6.39 -9.21 -25.55
CA ALA A 958 5.56 -10.32 -26.02
C ALA A 958 6.09 -11.68 -25.52
N LYS A 959 7.41 -11.90 -25.62
CA LYS A 959 8.09 -13.09 -25.10
C LYS A 959 8.00 -13.20 -23.57
N ALA A 960 8.18 -12.09 -22.86
CA ALA A 960 8.06 -12.05 -21.40
C ALA A 960 6.62 -12.37 -20.94
N LEU A 961 5.61 -11.79 -21.61
CA LEU A 961 4.20 -12.09 -21.38
C LEU A 961 3.89 -13.57 -21.64
N ALA A 962 4.39 -14.14 -22.74
CA ALA A 962 4.22 -15.55 -23.05
C ALA A 962 4.85 -16.47 -21.99
N SER A 963 6.06 -16.15 -21.51
CA SER A 963 6.70 -16.87 -20.40
C SER A 963 5.85 -16.79 -19.11
N ARG A 964 5.31 -15.61 -18.77
CA ARG A 964 4.41 -15.45 -17.61
C ARG A 964 3.09 -16.21 -17.78
N LEU A 965 2.50 -16.24 -18.97
CA LEU A 965 1.31 -17.05 -19.28
C LEU A 965 1.63 -18.55 -19.15
N CYS A 966 2.81 -18.98 -19.60
CA CYS A 966 3.23 -20.37 -19.50
C CYS A 966 3.36 -20.80 -18.03
N MET A 967 4.12 -20.06 -17.22
CA MET A 967 4.29 -20.35 -15.79
C MET A 967 2.96 -20.35 -15.01
N ARG A 968 2.00 -19.50 -15.37
CA ARG A 968 0.70 -19.38 -14.67
C ARG A 968 -0.33 -20.41 -15.13
N PHE A 969 -0.43 -20.69 -16.42
CA PHE A 969 -1.58 -21.39 -17.00
C PHE A 969 -1.24 -22.62 -17.86
N SER A 970 0.00 -22.78 -18.30
CA SER A 970 0.40 -24.00 -19.01
C SER A 970 0.45 -25.20 -18.05
N GLY A 971 0.13 -26.38 -18.56
CA GLY A 971 0.20 -27.64 -17.82
C GLY A 971 -0.99 -28.58 -18.09
N ARG A 972 -0.92 -29.75 -17.46
CA ARG A 972 -2.05 -30.69 -17.38
C ARG A 972 -2.93 -30.31 -16.19
N TYR A 973 -4.24 -30.35 -16.40
CA TYR A 973 -5.26 -30.15 -15.39
C TYR A 973 -6.02 -31.48 -15.23
N ALA A 974 -6.10 -31.99 -14.01
CA ALA A 974 -6.64 -33.31 -13.67
C ALA A 974 -7.50 -33.20 -12.39
N ASP A 975 -7.73 -34.33 -11.71
CA ASP A 975 -8.49 -34.39 -10.46
C ASP A 975 -9.89 -33.77 -10.57
N GLY A 976 -10.59 -34.14 -11.66
CA GLY A 976 -11.90 -33.61 -12.02
C GLY A 976 -12.93 -33.85 -10.92
N ARG A 977 -13.46 -32.75 -10.39
CA ARG A 977 -14.51 -32.73 -9.37
C ARG A 977 -15.67 -31.83 -9.78
N ASP A 978 -16.83 -32.13 -9.24
CA ASP A 978 -18.03 -31.29 -9.29
C ASP A 978 -17.78 -29.97 -8.51
N SER A 979 -18.21 -28.80 -9.00
CA SER A 979 -18.12 -27.55 -8.22
C SER A 979 -19.25 -27.40 -7.19
N GLY A 980 -20.30 -28.23 -7.30
CA GLY A 980 -21.48 -28.23 -6.43
C GLY A 980 -22.52 -27.19 -6.82
N ILE A 981 -22.52 -26.72 -8.07
CA ILE A 981 -23.48 -25.75 -8.60
C ILE A 981 -24.79 -26.45 -9.00
N PHE A 982 -24.74 -27.70 -9.48
CA PHE A 982 -25.92 -28.52 -9.71
C PHE A 982 -26.12 -29.58 -8.61
N THR A 983 -27.37 -29.81 -8.20
CA THR A 983 -27.69 -30.67 -7.04
C THR A 983 -27.83 -32.17 -7.36
N ASP A 984 -27.81 -32.56 -8.63
CA ASP A 984 -28.19 -33.90 -9.09
C ASP A 984 -27.00 -34.87 -9.20
N THR A 985 -26.44 -35.20 -8.03
CA THR A 985 -25.73 -36.45 -7.72
C THR A 985 -24.57 -36.91 -8.64
N VAL A 986 -23.35 -36.73 -8.13
CA VAL A 986 -22.44 -37.87 -7.92
C VAL A 986 -22.00 -37.92 -6.44
N ARG A 987 -22.43 -38.96 -5.71
CA ARG A 987 -21.87 -39.28 -4.39
C ARG A 987 -20.63 -40.16 -4.57
N GLY A 988 -19.49 -39.54 -4.86
CA GLY A 988 -18.21 -40.24 -4.98
C GLY A 988 -17.05 -39.26 -4.78
N SER A 989 -16.12 -39.60 -3.88
CA SER A 989 -14.86 -38.86 -3.69
C SER A 989 -13.73 -39.45 -4.54
N ASP A 990 -14.08 -40.05 -5.68
CA ASP A 990 -13.19 -40.85 -6.49
C ASP A 990 -12.58 -40.00 -7.60
N ILE A 991 -11.26 -39.97 -7.66
CA ILE A 991 -10.49 -39.23 -8.67
C ILE A 991 -10.76 -39.86 -10.04
N ASN A 992 -11.38 -39.09 -10.95
CA ASN A 992 -11.69 -39.56 -12.30
C ASN A 992 -10.58 -39.18 -13.28
N ASP A 993 -9.60 -40.06 -13.45
CA ASP A 993 -8.48 -39.93 -14.41
C ASP A 993 -8.93 -39.73 -15.88
N THR A 994 -10.20 -40.01 -16.20
CA THR A 994 -10.76 -39.83 -17.55
C THR A 994 -11.26 -38.41 -17.83
N THR A 995 -11.28 -37.52 -16.83
CA THR A 995 -11.60 -36.09 -16.99
C THR A 995 -10.33 -35.26 -16.80
N PHE A 996 -9.88 -34.59 -17.86
CA PHE A 996 -8.67 -33.77 -17.83
C PHE A 996 -8.69 -32.67 -18.89
N ALA A 997 -7.81 -31.68 -18.74
CA ALA A 997 -7.53 -30.69 -19.76
C ALA A 997 -6.02 -30.50 -19.92
N ARG A 998 -5.59 -30.00 -21.08
CA ARG A 998 -4.19 -29.61 -21.33
C ARG A 998 -4.14 -28.21 -21.90
N LEU A 999 -3.46 -27.32 -21.18
CA LEU A 999 -3.16 -25.97 -21.63
C LEU A 999 -1.69 -25.88 -22.01
N GLU A 1000 -1.41 -25.14 -23.08
CA GLU A 1000 -0.08 -25.00 -23.66
C GLU A 1000 0.09 -23.56 -24.16
N VAL A 1001 1.30 -22.99 -24.03
CA VAL A 1001 1.63 -21.70 -24.65
C VAL A 1001 2.55 -21.94 -25.83
N VAL A 1002 2.08 -21.64 -27.04
CA VAL A 1002 2.81 -21.78 -28.31
C VAL A 1002 2.74 -20.45 -29.04
N ASP A 1003 3.86 -20.01 -29.63
CA ASP A 1003 3.96 -18.78 -30.43
C ASP A 1003 3.25 -17.55 -29.77
N HIS A 1004 3.51 -17.36 -28.47
CA HIS A 1004 2.94 -16.29 -27.64
C HIS A 1004 1.40 -16.29 -27.49
N ILE A 1005 0.74 -17.43 -27.71
CA ILE A 1005 -0.71 -17.64 -27.58
C ILE A 1005 -0.97 -18.80 -26.59
N LEU A 1006 -1.99 -18.65 -25.73
CA LEU A 1006 -2.45 -19.70 -24.83
C LEU A 1006 -3.50 -20.56 -25.53
N TYR A 1007 -3.22 -21.86 -25.66
CA TYR A 1007 -4.10 -22.85 -26.26
C TYR A 1007 -4.69 -23.77 -25.18
N LEU A 1008 -5.98 -24.08 -25.32
CA LEU A 1008 -6.60 -25.25 -24.72
C LEU A 1008 -6.55 -26.36 -25.78
N ARG A 1009 -5.57 -27.26 -25.65
CA ARG A 1009 -5.31 -28.34 -26.62
C ARG A 1009 -6.33 -29.47 -26.47
N GLU A 1010 -6.66 -29.81 -25.24
CA GLU A 1010 -7.55 -30.91 -24.88
C GLU A 1010 -8.46 -30.47 -23.74
N LEU A 1011 -9.74 -30.81 -23.84
CA LEU A 1011 -10.72 -30.74 -22.76
C LEU A 1011 -11.57 -32.02 -22.86
N VAL A 1012 -11.29 -32.98 -21.98
CA VAL A 1012 -11.91 -34.31 -21.96
C VAL A 1012 -12.76 -34.42 -20.70
N VAL A 1013 -14.01 -34.82 -20.88
CA VAL A 1013 -15.00 -35.02 -19.83
C VAL A 1013 -15.44 -36.47 -19.86
N ASN A 1014 -15.13 -37.21 -18.78
CA ASN A 1014 -15.47 -38.62 -18.62
C ASN A 1014 -15.10 -39.48 -19.85
N GLY A 1015 -13.87 -39.30 -20.36
CA GLY A 1015 -13.36 -39.98 -21.55
C GLY A 1015 -13.83 -39.45 -22.91
N THR A 1016 -14.68 -38.41 -22.95
CA THR A 1016 -15.21 -37.83 -24.20
C THR A 1016 -14.67 -36.41 -24.42
N SER A 1017 -14.27 -36.06 -25.65
CA SER A 1017 -13.81 -34.70 -25.97
C SER A 1017 -14.98 -33.70 -25.92
N ALA A 1018 -14.91 -32.72 -25.01
CA ALA A 1018 -15.89 -31.63 -24.93
C ALA A 1018 -15.80 -30.71 -26.16
N LEU A 1019 -14.60 -30.53 -26.71
CA LEU A 1019 -14.38 -29.77 -27.95
C LEU A 1019 -15.05 -30.46 -29.14
N GLU A 1020 -15.01 -31.81 -29.22
CA GLU A 1020 -15.74 -32.52 -30.28
C GLU A 1020 -17.26 -32.49 -30.01
N GLY A 1021 -17.67 -32.45 -28.73
CA GLY A 1021 -19.04 -32.18 -28.33
C GLY A 1021 -19.58 -30.86 -28.90
N LEU A 1022 -18.78 -29.79 -28.92
CA LEU A 1022 -19.13 -28.52 -29.56
C LEU A 1022 -19.30 -28.65 -31.07
N ASP A 1023 -18.36 -29.31 -31.76
CA ASP A 1023 -18.44 -29.53 -33.22
C ASP A 1023 -19.72 -30.30 -33.60
N ARG A 1024 -20.04 -31.35 -32.83
CA ARG A 1024 -21.21 -32.22 -33.03
C ARG A 1024 -22.55 -31.49 -32.94
N LEU A 1025 -22.63 -30.31 -32.32
CA LEU A 1025 -23.85 -29.50 -32.31
C LEU A 1025 -24.21 -28.96 -33.71
N GLY A 1026 -23.21 -28.73 -34.57
CA GLY A 1026 -23.38 -28.26 -35.94
C GLY A 1026 -23.41 -29.38 -36.99
N TRP A 1027 -23.14 -30.63 -36.62
CA TRP A 1027 -23.02 -31.73 -37.59
C TRP A 1027 -24.36 -32.14 -38.21
N THR A 1028 -24.32 -32.47 -39.49
CA THR A 1028 -25.43 -33.03 -40.27
C THR A 1028 -24.97 -34.27 -41.03
N GLU A 1029 -25.88 -34.96 -41.74
CA GLU A 1029 -25.50 -36.07 -42.63
C GLU A 1029 -24.55 -35.63 -43.77
N LYS A 1030 -24.47 -34.34 -44.08
CA LYS A 1030 -23.71 -33.79 -45.21
C LYS A 1030 -22.45 -33.01 -44.80
N ASP A 1031 -22.34 -32.64 -43.54
CA ASP A 1031 -21.25 -31.81 -43.01
C ASP A 1031 -20.89 -32.24 -41.59
N GLN A 1032 -19.63 -32.58 -41.38
CA GLN A 1032 -19.04 -32.97 -40.10
C GLN A 1032 -17.75 -32.17 -39.82
N SER A 1033 -17.75 -30.90 -40.25
CA SER A 1033 -16.65 -29.96 -40.05
C SER A 1033 -16.26 -29.83 -38.57
N ARG A 1034 -14.95 -29.66 -38.32
CA ARG A 1034 -14.37 -29.50 -36.99
C ARG A 1034 -13.75 -28.11 -36.86
N PHE A 1035 -14.26 -27.34 -35.92
CA PHE A 1035 -13.84 -25.99 -35.60
C PHE A 1035 -13.16 -25.92 -34.23
N TRP A 1036 -13.63 -26.73 -33.27
CA TRP A 1036 -13.14 -26.76 -31.90
C TRP A 1036 -12.20 -27.95 -31.64
N SER A 1037 -12.51 -29.15 -32.15
CA SER A 1037 -11.69 -30.37 -31.99
C SER A 1037 -10.61 -30.56 -33.07
N THR A 1038 -10.00 -29.45 -33.50
CA THR A 1038 -8.85 -29.49 -34.41
C THR A 1038 -7.61 -30.06 -33.69
N PRO A 1039 -6.59 -30.57 -34.42
CA PRO A 1039 -5.32 -30.97 -33.80
C PRO A 1039 -4.61 -29.86 -33.02
N GLU A 1040 -4.87 -28.60 -33.37
CA GLU A 1040 -4.32 -27.42 -32.67
C GLU A 1040 -5.14 -27.03 -31.42
N GLY A 1041 -6.32 -27.61 -31.23
CA GLY A 1041 -7.27 -27.23 -30.18
C GLY A 1041 -7.87 -25.84 -30.43
N VAL A 1042 -8.03 -25.06 -29.35
CA VAL A 1042 -8.65 -23.72 -29.38
C VAL A 1042 -7.78 -22.68 -28.69
N VAL A 1043 -7.78 -21.46 -29.21
CA VAL A 1043 -7.13 -20.30 -28.60
C VAL A 1043 -7.97 -19.80 -27.43
N LEU A 1044 -7.34 -19.49 -26.30
CA LEU A 1044 -8.00 -18.83 -25.17
C LEU A 1044 -7.76 -17.32 -25.21
N THR A 1045 -8.84 -16.54 -25.36
CA THR A 1045 -8.81 -15.07 -25.25
C THR A 1045 -9.54 -14.58 -24.00
N PRO A 1046 -9.05 -13.55 -23.29
CA PRO A 1046 -9.70 -13.07 -22.07
C PRO A 1046 -11.11 -12.52 -22.33
N ALA A 1047 -12.11 -13.06 -21.62
CA ALA A 1047 -13.46 -12.51 -21.55
C ALA A 1047 -13.56 -11.59 -20.32
N GLU A 1048 -13.55 -10.27 -20.55
CA GLU A 1048 -13.56 -9.26 -19.47
C GLU A 1048 -14.94 -9.01 -18.83
N GLY A 1049 -15.86 -9.99 -18.88
CA GLY A 1049 -17.17 -9.91 -18.27
C GLY A 1049 -17.08 -9.75 -16.75
N ALA A 1050 -17.36 -8.56 -16.22
CA ALA A 1050 -17.14 -8.28 -14.80
C ALA A 1050 -18.02 -9.13 -13.88
N ALA A 1051 -19.26 -9.42 -14.30
CA ALA A 1051 -20.17 -10.32 -13.58
C ALA A 1051 -19.71 -11.79 -13.66
N GLU A 1052 -19.32 -12.24 -14.86
CA GLU A 1052 -18.83 -13.61 -15.10
C GLU A 1052 -17.58 -13.90 -14.24
N ASN A 1053 -16.61 -12.99 -14.21
CA ASN A 1053 -15.42 -13.11 -13.37
C ASN A 1053 -15.77 -13.05 -11.87
N ALA A 1054 -16.70 -12.19 -11.46
CA ALA A 1054 -17.12 -12.07 -10.06
C ALA A 1054 -17.79 -13.35 -9.52
N GLN A 1055 -18.45 -14.14 -10.37
CA GLN A 1055 -19.10 -15.39 -9.98
C GLN A 1055 -18.13 -16.42 -9.36
N PHE A 1056 -16.86 -16.45 -9.80
CA PHE A 1056 -15.84 -17.39 -9.30
C PHE A 1056 -14.89 -16.78 -8.27
N GLY A 1057 -15.07 -15.49 -7.94
CA GLY A 1057 -14.34 -14.78 -6.90
C GLY A 1057 -13.01 -14.16 -7.34
N ARG A 1058 -12.15 -13.85 -6.36
CA ARG A 1058 -10.84 -13.24 -6.61
C ARG A 1058 -9.89 -14.24 -7.27
N GLY A 1059 -9.13 -13.80 -8.27
CA GLY A 1059 -8.20 -14.64 -9.02
C GLY A 1059 -8.83 -15.37 -10.22
N ALA A 1060 -10.13 -15.19 -10.46
CA ALA A 1060 -10.80 -15.70 -11.63
C ALA A 1060 -10.55 -14.82 -12.87
N GLN A 1061 -10.23 -15.47 -13.99
CA GLN A 1061 -10.27 -14.93 -15.34
C GLN A 1061 -11.08 -15.87 -16.23
N VAL A 1062 -12.19 -15.38 -16.78
CA VAL A 1062 -12.98 -16.09 -17.81
C VAL A 1062 -12.24 -15.97 -19.13
N TRP A 1063 -12.19 -17.06 -19.90
CA TRP A 1063 -11.59 -17.13 -21.22
C TRP A 1063 -12.61 -17.66 -22.23
N ARG A 1064 -12.69 -17.00 -23.38
CA ARG A 1064 -13.45 -17.47 -24.53
C ARG A 1064 -12.54 -18.35 -25.39
N MET A 1065 -13.07 -19.48 -25.83
CA MET A 1065 -12.46 -20.33 -26.86
C MET A 1065 -12.63 -19.66 -28.22
N MET A 1066 -11.57 -19.66 -29.03
CA MET A 1066 -11.58 -19.18 -30.41
C MET A 1066 -10.91 -20.20 -31.34
N ILE A 1067 -11.41 -20.29 -32.57
CA ILE A 1067 -10.82 -21.12 -33.61
C ILE A 1067 -9.43 -20.55 -33.97
N PRO A 1068 -8.37 -21.37 -33.99
CA PRO A 1068 -7.03 -20.91 -34.36
C PRO A 1068 -6.96 -20.54 -35.85
N GLY A 1069 -6.19 -19.51 -36.20
CA GLY A 1069 -5.88 -19.16 -37.58
C GLY A 1069 -7.02 -18.55 -38.41
N LEU A 1070 -8.06 -17.98 -37.79
CA LEU A 1070 -9.09 -17.22 -38.53
C LEU A 1070 -8.51 -15.93 -39.12
N GLU A 1071 -8.32 -15.90 -40.44
CA GLU A 1071 -7.87 -14.72 -41.20
C GLU A 1071 -9.00 -13.73 -41.54
N VAL A 1072 -10.27 -14.14 -41.36
CA VAL A 1072 -11.46 -13.34 -41.71
C VAL A 1072 -12.31 -13.03 -40.49
N CYS A 1073 -12.98 -11.87 -40.51
CA CYS A 1073 -14.00 -11.50 -39.53
C CYS A 1073 -15.25 -12.36 -39.70
N ASP A 1074 -15.25 -13.54 -39.09
CA ASP A 1074 -16.41 -14.41 -39.03
C ASP A 1074 -17.24 -14.12 -37.75
N TRP A 1075 -18.52 -13.80 -37.94
CA TRP A 1075 -19.47 -13.49 -36.88
C TRP A 1075 -20.10 -14.78 -36.34
N PHE A 1076 -19.25 -15.69 -35.85
CA PHE A 1076 -19.72 -16.88 -35.14
C PHE A 1076 -20.65 -16.50 -33.99
N ASP A 1077 -21.62 -17.38 -33.71
CA ASP A 1077 -22.53 -17.27 -32.57
C ASP A 1077 -21.81 -17.64 -31.25
N PHE A 1078 -20.80 -16.84 -30.91
CA PHE A 1078 -20.07 -16.94 -29.66
C PHE A 1078 -21.03 -16.65 -28.51
N ASP A 1079 -21.22 -17.65 -27.65
CA ASP A 1079 -22.14 -17.66 -26.52
C ASP A 1079 -23.61 -18.02 -26.84
N GLY A 1080 -23.97 -18.30 -28.10
CA GLY A 1080 -25.33 -18.73 -28.48
C GLY A 1080 -25.70 -20.13 -27.99
N TYR A 1081 -24.74 -21.06 -28.00
CA TYR A 1081 -24.88 -22.35 -27.33
C TYR A 1081 -24.50 -22.20 -25.85
N SER A 1082 -25.46 -22.45 -24.97
CA SER A 1082 -25.31 -22.39 -23.52
C SER A 1082 -25.91 -23.63 -22.84
N ASP A 1083 -25.50 -23.86 -21.59
CA ASP A 1083 -26.13 -24.84 -20.71
C ASP A 1083 -27.51 -24.36 -20.19
N GLN A 1084 -28.13 -25.16 -19.32
CA GLN A 1084 -29.45 -24.82 -18.74
C GLN A 1084 -29.42 -23.59 -17.80
N ASN A 1085 -28.24 -23.17 -17.35
CA ASN A 1085 -28.03 -21.98 -16.51
C ASN A 1085 -27.62 -20.74 -17.35
N GLY A 1086 -27.52 -20.86 -18.67
CA GLY A 1086 -27.09 -19.79 -19.56
C GLY A 1086 -25.57 -19.62 -19.65
N TRP A 1087 -24.77 -20.58 -19.18
CA TRP A 1087 -23.31 -20.57 -19.31
C TRP A 1087 -22.87 -20.99 -20.71
N PRO A 1088 -22.12 -20.15 -21.45
CA PRO A 1088 -21.64 -20.49 -22.79
C PRO A 1088 -20.79 -21.75 -22.86
N LEU A 1089 -21.10 -22.65 -23.79
CA LEU A 1089 -20.30 -23.86 -24.01
C LEU A 1089 -18.88 -23.54 -24.52
N SER A 1090 -18.67 -22.37 -25.12
CA SER A 1090 -17.40 -21.87 -25.63
C SER A 1090 -16.56 -21.06 -24.61
N LYS A 1091 -16.80 -21.21 -23.30
CA LYS A 1091 -16.03 -20.53 -22.24
C LYS A 1091 -15.49 -21.49 -21.18
N VAL A 1092 -14.32 -21.17 -20.66
CA VAL A 1092 -13.72 -21.76 -19.45
C VAL A 1092 -13.27 -20.65 -18.50
N VAL A 1093 -13.08 -20.95 -17.22
CA VAL A 1093 -12.57 -19.98 -16.24
C VAL A 1093 -11.30 -20.53 -15.62
N LEU A 1094 -10.22 -19.76 -15.66
CA LEU A 1094 -9.01 -20.07 -14.91
C LEU A 1094 -9.05 -19.30 -13.60
N VAL A 1095 -8.94 -20.01 -12.48
CA VAL A 1095 -9.05 -19.45 -11.13
C VAL A 1095 -7.76 -19.71 -10.36
N GLU A 1096 -7.01 -18.64 -10.11
CA GLU A 1096 -5.84 -18.67 -9.23
C GLU A 1096 -6.31 -18.65 -7.76
N ARG A 1097 -5.98 -19.70 -7.02
CA ARG A 1097 -6.30 -19.84 -5.60
C ARG A 1097 -5.18 -19.27 -4.71
N GLU A 1098 -5.53 -18.93 -3.48
CA GLU A 1098 -4.54 -18.69 -2.43
C GLU A 1098 -3.67 -19.95 -2.27
N GLY A 1099 -2.34 -19.79 -2.29
CA GLY A 1099 -1.37 -20.88 -2.39
C GLY A 1099 -0.78 -21.12 -3.79
N GLY A 1100 -1.20 -20.39 -4.83
CA GLY A 1100 -0.61 -20.46 -6.18
C GLY A 1100 -1.06 -21.66 -7.02
N GLN A 1101 -1.98 -22.47 -6.49
CA GLN A 1101 -2.70 -23.48 -7.25
C GLN A 1101 -3.66 -22.81 -8.25
N VAL A 1102 -3.79 -23.39 -9.44
CA VAL A 1102 -4.65 -22.89 -10.51
C VAL A 1102 -5.67 -23.95 -10.87
N GLU A 1103 -6.93 -23.56 -10.94
CA GLU A 1103 -8.03 -24.41 -11.34
C GLU A 1103 -8.57 -23.99 -12.71
N LEU A 1104 -8.95 -24.95 -13.54
CA LEU A 1104 -9.78 -24.73 -14.72
C LEU A 1104 -11.20 -25.17 -14.40
N HIS A 1105 -12.14 -24.23 -14.48
CA HIS A 1105 -13.56 -24.47 -14.35
C HIS A 1105 -14.18 -24.51 -15.74
N TYR A 1106 -14.98 -25.54 -16.01
CA TYR A 1106 -15.84 -25.62 -17.19
C TYR A 1106 -17.30 -25.71 -16.73
N PRO A 1107 -17.95 -24.55 -16.49
CA PRO A 1107 -19.29 -24.49 -15.89
C PRO A 1107 -20.36 -25.34 -16.59
N PRO A 1108 -20.40 -25.45 -17.94
CA PRO A 1108 -21.43 -26.24 -18.64
C PRO A 1108 -21.53 -27.73 -18.31
N TYR A 1109 -20.50 -28.29 -17.67
CA TYR A 1109 -20.48 -29.68 -17.19
C TYR A 1109 -20.25 -29.77 -15.67
N ASP A 1110 -20.29 -28.64 -14.95
CA ASP A 1110 -19.94 -28.47 -13.54
C ASP A 1110 -18.54 -29.01 -13.14
N ILE A 1111 -17.56 -28.88 -14.04
CA ILE A 1111 -16.24 -29.49 -13.82
C ILE A 1111 -15.22 -28.47 -13.33
N VAL A 1112 -14.56 -28.79 -12.22
CA VAL A 1112 -13.33 -28.16 -11.74
C VAL A 1112 -12.18 -29.13 -11.90
N LEU A 1113 -11.17 -28.73 -12.66
CA LEU A 1113 -9.90 -29.43 -12.81
C LEU A 1113 -8.80 -28.65 -12.13
N THR A 1114 -7.90 -29.35 -11.45
CA THR A 1114 -6.78 -28.75 -10.74
C THR A 1114 -5.52 -28.90 -11.58
N ARG A 1115 -4.74 -27.83 -11.77
CA ARG A 1115 -3.44 -27.93 -12.44
C ARG A 1115 -2.53 -28.84 -11.62
N SER A 1116 -2.06 -29.93 -12.22
CA SER A 1116 -1.10 -30.84 -11.61
C SER A 1116 0.19 -30.07 -11.31
N SER A 1117 0.79 -30.33 -10.14
CA SER A 1117 2.16 -29.88 -9.86
C SER A 1117 3.13 -30.63 -10.78
N GLY A 1118 3.63 -29.93 -11.79
CA GLY A 1118 4.71 -30.41 -12.67
C GLY A 1118 6.07 -30.24 -12.02
#